data_AF-A0A0G3M6S5-F1
#
_entry.id   AF-A0A0G3M6S5-F1
#
_cell.length_a   1.000
_cell.length_b   1.000
_cell.length_c   1.000
_cell.angle_alpha   90.00
_cell.angle_beta   90.00
_cell.angle_gamma   90.00
#
_symmetry.space_group_name_H-M   'P 1'
#
loop_
_entity.id
_entity.type
_entity.pdbx_description
1 polymer ?
#
loop_
_entity_poly.entity_id
_entity_poly.type
_entity_poly.pdbx_seq_one_letter_code
_entity_poly.pdbx_strand_id
1 'polypeptide(L)'
;MKKLIMFLAFFFSVFTFAQTTKTYYTCPMHPEVVSQKPGDCPKCNMTLVKKTVIIQPKVVAKAQEKQIPKAETKTKPVGKNKANIDKKIDVQKVRKPKGPEKTNDTRPDKLKKGSQVLSQSQISYTCPMHPDVVSDQPGKCPKCGMNLVKKENQTHAATENQVIGSPVLKRNSENGRVSFGGKTVRYDLYVKDTIVNFTGKNRRALAINGKLQAPTLYFTEGDTAEIYLHNMLKENTGLHWHGVILPNEHDGVPYLTTKPVKPGETHLYKFKISQNGTYWYHSHEALQEQIGMNGILVFKKRDGEPKTEYNAEIPVLLGDWSDDDPMQIARRLHMANTDWYAVKKNAVQSYWEAIKSGNLGTKALNEWKRMEAMDVSDVYYDKFLINGLPSSTYSNLKAGDKVRLRVANGGSSTYFWLNYGGGKIKVIGNDGNDVVPVEVDRLIVGVSETYDIEVTIPENKSFEFRATSEDRIGHASLWLGSGEKVEAPDLPRLMLFEGMKMMNGMMEMSGNMKPMNMTMGNQMMDMNEVMYPELPESQRKMTMKHMNEMMGIKTKEEKNKEDHSQHAGMDMKEEKTIKRLSYNILKSPEKTILPTDSIREMKFTLEGNMNHYLWTLDNKTVTETDKILVKKGEILRIKMYNNSMMRHPMHLHGHDFRLINSKGEYAPLKNVVDIMPMETVTIEFAANQDGDWFFHCHILYHMMAGMGRVFSYENSKPNPQLPNRKLAWKNFLKDNKMISSMAMLDVASNKIHAETMTMFGPRWANLNEFHSNWDFNHFEGNVKVGRFLGKFQWALPYAGFRVQKNHEIMERQMAEDRGMDFHGKKTWFGQQKASKSKYAFIVGMQYVLPMLITADASIDHNGKVLLELSREDIPLSRRLRGNFSVNSDGEFSTGIRYIVQKWLSLSGNYDNEMGWGAGVTLTY
;
A
#
# COMPACT_ATOMS: atom_id res chain seq x y z
N MET A 1 -25.49 -13.52 -39.92
CA MET A 1 -26.51 -12.77 -39.13
C MET A 1 -27.41 -13.68 -38.29
N LYS A 2 -28.50 -14.29 -38.78
CA LYS A 2 -29.50 -14.98 -37.90
C LYS A 2 -28.94 -15.93 -36.82
N LYS A 3 -27.96 -16.80 -37.13
CA LYS A 3 -27.32 -17.67 -36.11
C LYS A 3 -26.52 -16.89 -35.03
N LEU A 4 -25.88 -15.77 -35.40
CA LEU A 4 -25.15 -14.91 -34.46
C LEU A 4 -26.11 -14.10 -33.56
N ILE A 5 -27.23 -13.63 -34.13
CA ILE A 5 -28.31 -12.98 -33.36
C ILE A 5 -28.91 -13.98 -32.37
N MET A 6 -29.08 -15.25 -32.75
CA MET A 6 -29.55 -16.30 -31.84
C MET A 6 -28.55 -16.59 -30.71
N PHE A 7 -27.24 -16.51 -30.97
CA PHE A 7 -26.19 -16.67 -29.96
C PHE A 7 -26.16 -15.49 -28.96
N LEU A 8 -26.28 -14.25 -29.46
CA LEU A 8 -26.39 -13.04 -28.62
C LEU A 8 -27.70 -13.02 -27.80
N ALA A 9 -28.82 -13.45 -28.37
CA ALA A 9 -30.09 -13.59 -27.64
C ALA A 9 -30.03 -14.64 -26.52
N PHE A 10 -29.20 -15.68 -26.68
CA PHE A 10 -28.95 -16.68 -25.63
C PHE A 10 -28.04 -16.14 -24.50
N PHE A 11 -27.20 -15.14 -24.79
CA PHE A 11 -26.40 -14.43 -23.78
C PHE A 11 -27.24 -13.41 -22.99
N PHE A 12 -28.19 -12.73 -23.64
CA PHE A 12 -29.02 -11.70 -23.00
C PHE A 12 -30.19 -12.23 -22.16
N SER A 13 -30.63 -13.49 -22.35
CA SER A 13 -31.81 -14.04 -21.67
C SER A 13 -31.61 -14.44 -20.19
N VAL A 14 -30.40 -14.31 -19.65
CA VAL A 14 -30.06 -14.73 -18.28
C VAL A 14 -30.36 -13.64 -17.23
N PHE A 15 -30.55 -12.38 -17.65
CA PHE A 15 -30.62 -11.22 -16.75
C PHE A 15 -32.04 -10.69 -16.47
N THR A 16 -32.92 -11.52 -15.90
CA THR A 16 -34.08 -11.03 -15.10
C THR A 16 -34.63 -12.08 -14.13
N PHE A 17 -33.94 -12.31 -13.00
CA PHE A 17 -34.51 -13.02 -11.85
C PHE A 17 -34.52 -12.13 -10.61
N ALA A 18 -35.67 -11.49 -10.35
CA ALA A 18 -35.96 -10.89 -9.05
C ALA A 18 -36.14 -12.02 -8.02
N GLN A 19 -35.11 -12.28 -7.22
CA GLN A 19 -35.11 -13.35 -6.22
C GLN A 19 -36.12 -13.06 -5.11
N THR A 20 -37.25 -13.76 -5.10
CA THR A 20 -38.22 -13.73 -4.01
C THR A 20 -37.63 -14.39 -2.77
N THR A 21 -37.17 -13.54 -1.85
CA THR A 21 -36.61 -13.97 -0.57
C THR A 21 -37.71 -14.08 0.48
N LYS A 22 -37.66 -15.14 1.30
CA LYS A 22 -38.57 -15.33 2.43
C LYS A 22 -37.77 -15.35 3.73
N THR A 23 -38.16 -14.50 4.67
CA THR A 23 -37.53 -14.35 5.98
C THR A 23 -38.26 -15.20 7.02
N TYR A 24 -37.51 -15.84 7.91
CA TYR A 24 -38.01 -16.50 9.11
C TYR A 24 -36.94 -16.40 10.23
N TYR A 25 -37.27 -16.85 11.44
CA TYR A 25 -36.42 -16.76 12.63
C TYR A 25 -36.27 -18.15 13.23
N THR A 26 -35.05 -18.55 13.61
CA THR A 26 -34.76 -19.89 14.17
C THR A 26 -33.92 -19.83 15.43
N CYS A 27 -34.14 -20.75 16.37
CA CYS A 27 -33.26 -20.87 17.54
C CYS A 27 -31.89 -21.46 17.14
N PRO A 28 -30.76 -20.93 17.64
CA PRO A 28 -29.44 -21.54 17.42
C PRO A 28 -29.31 -22.95 18.01
N MET A 29 -29.94 -23.19 19.16
CA MET A 29 -29.89 -24.47 19.90
C MET A 29 -30.98 -25.46 19.50
N HIS A 30 -32.05 -24.99 18.83
CA HIS A 30 -33.23 -25.79 18.46
C HIS A 30 -33.62 -25.47 17.00
N PRO A 31 -32.93 -26.05 16.00
CA PRO A 31 -33.12 -25.73 14.58
C PRO A 31 -34.54 -25.97 14.05
N GLU A 32 -35.31 -26.83 14.71
CA GLU A 32 -36.71 -27.15 14.44
C GLU A 32 -37.69 -26.05 14.89
N VAL A 33 -37.26 -25.15 15.78
CA VAL A 33 -38.06 -24.00 16.21
C VAL A 33 -37.96 -22.90 15.17
N VAL A 34 -39.01 -22.75 14.35
CA VAL A 34 -39.11 -21.78 13.26
C VAL A 34 -40.29 -20.83 13.47
N SER A 35 -40.04 -19.52 13.43
CA SER A 35 -41.06 -18.46 13.53
C SER A 35 -41.03 -17.53 12.31
N GLN A 36 -42.18 -16.94 11.94
CA GLN A 36 -42.23 -15.87 10.93
C GLN A 36 -42.06 -14.46 11.52
N LYS A 37 -41.93 -14.33 12.84
CA LYS A 37 -41.76 -13.06 13.57
C LYS A 37 -40.58 -13.14 14.56
N PRO A 38 -39.95 -12.01 14.94
CA PRO A 38 -39.02 -11.97 16.06
C PRO A 38 -39.68 -12.45 17.36
N GLY A 39 -38.86 -12.94 18.29
CA GLY A 39 -39.26 -13.43 19.61
C GLY A 39 -38.22 -14.39 20.16
N ASP A 40 -38.48 -14.96 21.33
CA ASP A 40 -37.59 -15.90 22.00
C ASP A 40 -38.06 -17.36 21.82
N CYS A 41 -37.12 -18.29 21.96
CA CYS A 41 -37.37 -19.71 21.75
C CYS A 41 -38.18 -20.32 22.91
N PRO A 42 -39.37 -20.90 22.71
CA PRO A 42 -40.19 -21.48 23.78
C PRO A 42 -39.58 -22.72 24.46
N LYS A 43 -38.43 -23.23 23.97
CA LYS A 43 -37.70 -24.35 24.59
C LYS A 43 -36.51 -23.93 25.48
N CYS A 44 -35.88 -22.78 25.23
CA CYS A 44 -34.67 -22.35 25.94
C CYS A 44 -34.57 -20.84 26.20
N ASN A 45 -35.63 -20.09 25.92
CA ASN A 45 -35.76 -18.64 26.10
C ASN A 45 -34.68 -17.77 25.42
N MET A 46 -33.90 -18.33 24.49
CA MET A 46 -32.94 -17.58 23.67
C MET A 46 -33.61 -16.94 22.45
N THR A 47 -33.26 -15.70 22.15
CA THR A 47 -33.79 -14.93 21.02
C THR A 47 -33.56 -15.62 19.67
N LEU A 48 -34.61 -15.71 18.86
CA LEU A 48 -34.60 -16.39 17.56
C LEU A 48 -33.83 -15.56 16.52
N VAL A 49 -32.86 -16.19 15.87
CA VAL A 49 -31.97 -15.53 14.89
C VAL A 49 -32.61 -15.51 13.50
N LYS A 50 -32.62 -14.34 12.87
CA LYS A 50 -33.16 -14.10 11.52
C LYS A 50 -32.39 -14.89 10.45
N LYS A 51 -33.11 -15.66 9.64
CA LYS A 51 -32.62 -16.32 8.42
C LYS A 51 -33.46 -15.88 7.22
N THR A 52 -32.82 -15.78 6.06
CA THR A 52 -33.45 -15.41 4.79
C THR A 52 -33.10 -16.46 3.76
N VAL A 53 -34.09 -17.03 3.07
CA VAL A 53 -33.89 -18.04 2.03
C VAL A 53 -34.43 -17.54 0.70
N ILE A 54 -33.66 -17.77 -0.36
CA ILE A 54 -34.02 -17.50 -1.76
C ILE A 54 -34.85 -18.67 -2.28
N ILE A 55 -36.06 -18.40 -2.79
CA ILE A 55 -36.90 -19.43 -3.41
C ILE A 55 -36.66 -19.42 -4.92
N GLN A 56 -36.20 -20.55 -5.48
CA GLN A 56 -36.13 -20.73 -6.92
C GLN A 56 -37.51 -21.11 -7.48
N PRO A 57 -38.00 -20.47 -8.56
CA PRO A 57 -39.28 -20.83 -9.18
C PRO A 57 -39.17 -22.15 -9.97
N LYS A 58 -40.20 -23.01 -9.88
CA LYS A 58 -40.32 -24.21 -10.73
C LYS A 58 -40.70 -23.80 -12.17
N VAL A 59 -40.04 -24.42 -13.14
CA VAL A 59 -40.40 -24.31 -14.56
C VAL A 59 -41.63 -25.19 -14.86
N VAL A 60 -42.55 -24.67 -15.67
CA VAL A 60 -43.74 -25.39 -16.17
C VAL A 60 -43.86 -25.14 -17.68
N ALA A 61 -44.40 -26.10 -18.43
CA ALA A 61 -44.38 -26.13 -19.90
C ALA A 61 -45.44 -25.22 -20.59
N LYS A 62 -45.29 -25.04 -21.90
CA LYS A 62 -46.16 -24.22 -22.77
C LYS A 62 -47.60 -24.75 -22.88
N ALA A 63 -48.56 -23.83 -23.01
CA ALA A 63 -49.87 -24.04 -23.65
C ALA A 63 -50.28 -22.77 -24.44
N GLN A 64 -51.36 -22.88 -25.24
CA GLN A 64 -51.71 -21.98 -26.35
C GLN A 64 -52.54 -20.73 -25.98
N GLU A 65 -52.82 -19.89 -26.98
CA GLU A 65 -53.64 -18.68 -26.95
C GLU A 65 -55.13 -18.96 -26.65
N LYS A 66 -55.82 -18.02 -25.97
CA LYS A 66 -57.05 -17.38 -26.48
C LYS A 66 -57.55 -16.18 -25.63
N GLN A 67 -57.93 -15.14 -26.37
CA GLN A 67 -59.03 -14.15 -26.16
C GLN A 67 -59.36 -13.55 -24.77
N ILE A 68 -59.58 -12.23 -24.78
CA ILE A 68 -60.19 -11.41 -23.71
C ILE A 68 -61.67 -11.14 -24.11
N PRO A 69 -62.60 -11.03 -23.16
CA PRO A 69 -63.31 -9.75 -23.03
C PRO A 69 -63.56 -9.25 -21.58
N LYS A 70 -63.68 -7.92 -21.51
CA LYS A 70 -64.46 -7.03 -20.61
C LYS A 70 -65.56 -7.68 -19.74
N ALA A 71 -66.04 -7.08 -18.64
CA ALA A 71 -65.64 -5.97 -17.74
C ALA A 71 -66.77 -5.78 -16.69
N GLU A 72 -66.58 -5.01 -15.61
CA GLU A 72 -67.62 -4.07 -15.12
C GLU A 72 -67.10 -3.07 -14.05
N THR A 73 -67.89 -2.01 -13.80
CA THR A 73 -67.53 -0.85 -12.96
C THR A 73 -68.75 -0.40 -12.12
N LYS A 74 -68.62 -0.25 -10.79
CA LYS A 74 -69.61 0.44 -9.95
C LYS A 74 -68.95 1.35 -8.89
N THR A 75 -69.67 2.40 -8.48
CA THR A 75 -69.13 3.60 -7.81
C THR A 75 -69.87 3.98 -6.51
N LYS A 76 -69.11 4.61 -5.59
CA LYS A 76 -69.44 5.68 -4.58
C LYS A 76 -70.92 6.02 -4.31
N PRO A 77 -71.33 6.27 -3.02
CA PRO A 77 -71.01 7.53 -2.28
C PRO A 77 -70.39 7.29 -0.88
N VAL A 78 -69.57 8.15 -0.25
CA VAL A 78 -69.60 9.60 0.09
C VAL A 78 -70.44 9.96 1.35
N GLY A 79 -69.75 10.53 2.36
CA GLY A 79 -70.32 11.26 3.50
C GLY A 79 -69.32 12.33 4.00
N LYS A 80 -69.79 13.46 4.53
CA LYS A 80 -68.99 14.63 4.96
C LYS A 80 -69.48 15.21 6.29
N ASN A 81 -68.56 15.80 7.08
CA ASN A 81 -68.68 17.13 7.75
C ASN A 81 -67.36 17.42 8.53
N LYS A 82 -66.71 18.59 8.39
CA LYS A 82 -66.89 19.91 9.09
C LYS A 82 -66.51 19.88 10.59
N ALA A 83 -65.92 20.92 11.22
CA ALA A 83 -65.18 22.12 10.76
C ALA A 83 -64.62 22.91 12.00
N ASN A 84 -63.75 23.91 11.77
CA ASN A 84 -63.42 25.06 12.65
C ASN A 84 -62.59 24.85 13.96
N ILE A 85 -61.94 25.87 14.59
CA ILE A 85 -61.07 27.00 14.11
C ILE A 85 -60.44 27.77 15.33
N ASP A 86 -59.33 28.51 15.15
CA ASP A 86 -58.76 29.60 16.02
C ASP A 86 -58.16 29.29 17.43
N LYS A 87 -57.27 30.10 18.06
CA LYS A 87 -56.15 31.02 17.64
C LYS A 87 -55.34 31.58 18.88
N LYS A 88 -54.19 32.26 18.63
CA LYS A 88 -53.32 33.14 19.50
C LYS A 88 -52.21 32.48 20.38
N ILE A 89 -50.99 33.01 20.68
CA ILE A 89 -50.26 34.35 20.59
C ILE A 89 -50.39 35.23 21.87
N ASP A 90 -49.39 35.82 22.57
CA ASP A 90 -47.88 35.94 22.59
C ASP A 90 -47.43 36.66 23.93
N VAL A 91 -46.18 36.92 24.39
CA VAL A 91 -44.77 36.41 24.28
C VAL A 91 -43.78 37.24 25.19
N GLN A 92 -42.49 36.83 25.38
CA GLN A 92 -41.32 37.61 25.94
C GLN A 92 -41.31 37.93 27.50
N LYS A 93 -40.26 38.40 28.23
CA LYS A 93 -38.83 38.81 27.99
C LYS A 93 -37.91 38.85 29.27
N VAL A 94 -36.67 38.34 29.16
CA VAL A 94 -35.31 38.77 29.67
C VAL A 94 -35.09 39.87 30.77
N ARG A 95 -34.18 39.66 31.78
CA ARG A 95 -33.04 40.58 32.21
C ARG A 95 -32.08 40.07 33.34
N LYS A 96 -31.02 40.87 33.66
CA LYS A 96 -29.80 40.68 34.54
C LYS A 96 -29.57 41.97 35.42
N PRO A 97 -28.41 42.27 36.08
CA PRO A 97 -27.63 41.64 37.20
C PRO A 97 -27.15 42.64 38.32
N LYS A 98 -26.36 42.22 39.35
CA LYS A 98 -25.20 42.95 39.99
C LYS A 98 -24.57 42.20 41.21
N GLY A 99 -23.37 42.64 41.68
CA GLY A 99 -22.66 42.27 42.95
C GLY A 99 -22.33 43.53 43.81
N PRO A 100 -21.28 43.63 44.68
CA PRO A 100 -20.08 42.79 44.91
C PRO A 100 -19.62 42.66 46.43
N GLU A 101 -18.30 42.65 46.73
CA GLU A 101 -17.56 42.73 48.05
C GLU A 101 -17.30 41.37 48.79
N LYS A 102 -16.07 40.95 49.21
CA LYS A 102 -15.00 41.40 50.18
C LYS A 102 -15.31 40.98 51.67
N THR A 103 -14.38 40.64 52.60
CA THR A 103 -12.89 40.68 52.77
C THR A 103 -12.31 39.54 53.67
N ASN A 104 -11.00 39.26 53.54
CA ASN A 104 -9.97 38.99 54.59
C ASN A 104 -10.07 37.89 55.71
N ASP A 105 -9.14 36.92 55.61
CA ASP A 105 -7.96 36.71 56.51
C ASP A 105 -8.06 35.93 57.87
N THR A 106 -6.86 35.58 58.39
CA THR A 106 -6.43 35.01 59.69
C THR A 106 -6.19 33.48 59.84
N ARG A 107 -4.93 33.18 60.21
CA ARG A 107 -4.39 32.00 60.95
C ARG A 107 -4.22 32.45 62.43
N PRO A 108 -4.10 31.59 63.48
CA PRO A 108 -2.95 30.65 63.59
C PRO A 108 -3.04 29.40 64.53
N ASP A 109 -1.99 28.57 64.42
CA ASP A 109 -1.24 27.84 65.48
C ASP A 109 -1.72 26.62 66.32
N LYS A 110 -0.74 25.70 66.46
CA LYS A 110 -0.33 24.89 67.65
C LYS A 110 -1.01 23.56 68.06
N LEU A 111 -0.29 22.47 67.73
CA LEU A 111 0.34 21.50 68.67
C LEU A 111 -0.49 20.80 69.79
N LYS A 112 -0.73 19.47 69.67
CA LYS A 112 0.07 18.39 70.35
C LYS A 112 -0.49 16.95 70.25
N LYS A 113 0.46 16.00 70.36
CA LYS A 113 0.40 14.62 70.91
C LYS A 113 -0.70 13.65 70.45
N GLY A 114 -0.27 12.65 69.68
CA GLY A 114 -1.01 11.44 69.37
C GLY A 114 -1.10 10.38 70.47
N SER A 115 -1.58 9.21 70.06
CA SER A 115 -1.46 7.91 70.73
C SER A 115 -1.48 6.81 69.66
N GLN A 116 -0.71 5.74 69.85
CA GLN A 116 -0.70 4.58 68.95
C GLN A 116 -1.69 3.52 69.44
N VAL A 117 -2.38 2.87 68.50
CA VAL A 117 -3.03 1.57 68.72
C VAL A 117 -2.70 0.69 67.50
N LEU A 118 -2.30 -0.55 67.75
CA LEU A 118 -1.94 -1.53 66.73
C LEU A 118 -3.18 -2.30 66.26
N SER A 119 -3.28 -2.59 64.96
CA SER A 119 -4.22 -3.57 64.40
C SER A 119 -3.47 -4.63 63.60
N GLN A 120 -3.83 -5.89 63.81
CA GLN A 120 -3.15 -7.04 63.20
C GLN A 120 -3.63 -7.27 61.76
N SER A 121 -2.75 -7.78 60.90
CA SER A 121 -3.06 -8.11 59.51
C SER A 121 -3.71 -9.49 59.39
N GLN A 122 -4.96 -9.54 58.91
CA GLN A 122 -5.60 -10.80 58.54
C GLN A 122 -5.01 -11.35 57.23
N ILE A 123 -4.71 -12.65 57.24
CA ILE A 123 -4.35 -13.43 56.06
C ILE A 123 -5.65 -13.89 55.39
N SER A 124 -5.67 -13.97 54.06
CA SER A 124 -6.78 -14.55 53.30
C SER A 124 -6.27 -15.54 52.25
N TYR A 125 -7.12 -16.47 51.88
CA TYR A 125 -6.88 -17.54 50.91
C TYR A 125 -7.94 -17.46 49.80
N THR A 126 -7.56 -17.72 48.54
CA THR A 126 -8.46 -17.64 47.38
C THR A 126 -8.28 -18.83 46.44
N CYS A 127 -9.29 -19.16 45.64
CA CYS A 127 -9.16 -20.22 44.64
C CYS A 127 -8.54 -19.67 43.34
N PRO A 128 -7.46 -20.30 42.79
CA PRO A 128 -6.87 -19.87 41.52
C PRO A 128 -7.85 -19.86 40.33
N MET A 129 -8.87 -20.72 40.35
CA MET A 129 -9.88 -20.84 39.30
C MET A 129 -11.18 -20.06 39.60
N HIS A 130 -11.35 -19.56 40.83
CA HIS A 130 -12.57 -18.87 41.28
C HIS A 130 -12.21 -17.74 42.26
N PRO A 131 -11.78 -16.55 41.75
CA PRO A 131 -11.27 -15.47 42.59
C PRO A 131 -12.25 -14.93 43.63
N ASP A 132 -13.55 -15.01 43.33
CA ASP A 132 -14.68 -14.70 44.22
C ASP A 132 -14.89 -15.72 45.37
N VAL A 133 -14.16 -16.84 45.38
CA VAL A 133 -14.08 -17.74 46.55
C VAL A 133 -12.89 -17.33 47.41
N VAL A 134 -13.18 -16.56 48.46
CA VAL A 134 -12.22 -16.09 49.48
C VAL A 134 -12.55 -16.74 50.83
N SER A 135 -11.51 -17.12 51.57
CA SER A 135 -11.57 -17.74 52.91
C SER A 135 -10.53 -17.11 53.82
N ASP A 136 -10.79 -17.01 55.12
CA ASP A 136 -9.79 -16.65 56.14
C ASP A 136 -8.90 -17.86 56.52
N GLN A 137 -9.42 -19.08 56.36
CA GLN A 137 -8.71 -20.34 56.62
C GLN A 137 -8.24 -21.04 55.34
N PRO A 138 -7.13 -21.81 55.38
CA PRO A 138 -6.75 -22.71 54.28
C PRO A 138 -7.76 -23.85 54.14
N GLY A 139 -8.10 -24.22 52.90
CA GLY A 139 -9.10 -25.27 52.65
C GLY A 139 -9.21 -25.63 51.16
N LYS A 140 -10.29 -26.30 50.78
CA LYS A 140 -10.63 -26.61 49.39
C LYS A 140 -11.79 -25.74 48.89
N CYS A 141 -11.71 -25.30 47.64
CA CYS A 141 -12.74 -24.51 46.99
C CYS A 141 -14.03 -25.32 46.79
N PRO A 142 -15.19 -24.89 47.33
CA PRO A 142 -16.45 -25.62 47.17
C PRO A 142 -16.96 -25.66 45.72
N LYS A 143 -16.43 -24.82 44.81
CA LYS A 143 -16.78 -24.83 43.37
C LYS A 143 -15.99 -25.85 42.53
N CYS A 144 -14.79 -26.28 42.96
CA CYS A 144 -13.93 -27.15 42.13
C CYS A 144 -12.96 -28.10 42.88
N GLY A 145 -13.00 -28.16 44.21
CA GLY A 145 -12.18 -29.09 45.01
C GLY A 145 -10.66 -28.80 45.06
N MET A 146 -10.17 -27.80 44.32
CA MET A 146 -8.77 -27.33 44.37
C MET A 146 -8.48 -26.61 45.69
N ASN A 147 -7.25 -26.71 46.18
CA ASN A 147 -6.81 -26.02 47.40
C ASN A 147 -6.83 -24.49 47.20
N LEU A 148 -7.22 -23.75 48.26
CA LEU A 148 -7.16 -22.30 48.30
C LEU A 148 -5.72 -21.84 48.58
N VAL A 149 -5.20 -20.90 47.79
CA VAL A 149 -3.85 -20.37 47.92
C VAL A 149 -3.84 -19.06 48.68
N LYS A 150 -2.81 -18.84 49.51
CA LYS A 150 -2.64 -17.65 50.33
C LYS A 150 -2.45 -16.40 49.46
N LYS A 151 -3.24 -15.36 49.71
CA LYS A 151 -3.14 -14.05 49.06
C LYS A 151 -2.20 -13.15 49.88
N GLU A 152 -1.02 -12.86 49.34
CA GLU A 152 -0.05 -11.99 50.00
C GLU A 152 -0.30 -10.53 49.64
N ASN A 153 -0.73 -9.73 50.63
CA ASN A 153 -0.91 -8.29 50.49
C ASN A 153 0.44 -7.60 50.66
N GLN A 154 1.04 -7.11 49.57
CA GLN A 154 2.25 -6.28 49.61
C GLN A 154 1.94 -4.87 50.14
N THR A 155 1.91 -4.70 51.45
CA THR A 155 1.90 -3.38 52.10
C THR A 155 3.32 -2.81 52.16
N HIS A 156 3.76 -2.17 51.08
CA HIS A 156 4.99 -1.36 51.12
C HIS A 156 4.73 -0.10 51.95
N ALA A 157 5.37 -0.02 53.13
CA ALA A 157 5.40 1.20 53.92
C ALA A 157 6.24 2.28 53.22
N ALA A 158 5.78 3.52 53.24
CA ALA A 158 6.47 4.62 52.59
C ALA A 158 7.70 5.08 53.39
N THR A 159 8.89 4.68 52.93
CA THR A 159 10.10 5.50 53.09
C THR A 159 10.20 6.46 51.91
N GLU A 160 10.39 7.75 52.19
CA GLU A 160 10.46 8.79 51.15
C GLU A 160 11.79 8.71 50.39
N ASN A 161 11.87 7.86 49.34
CA ASN A 161 12.72 8.04 48.17
C ASN A 161 12.54 6.90 47.13
N GLN A 162 11.46 6.92 46.34
CA GLN A 162 11.47 6.24 45.02
C GLN A 162 10.42 6.76 44.03
N VAL A 163 10.93 7.40 42.97
CA VAL A 163 10.48 7.33 41.56
C VAL A 163 9.00 7.02 41.31
N ILE A 164 8.26 8.06 40.90
CA ILE A 164 7.01 7.89 40.13
C ILE A 164 7.33 7.02 38.90
N GLY A 165 6.55 5.95 38.70
CA GLY A 165 6.80 4.92 37.68
C GLY A 165 7.14 5.52 36.32
N SER A 166 8.42 5.48 35.97
CA SER A 166 8.93 6.21 34.81
C SER A 166 8.54 5.51 33.50
N PRO A 167 8.34 6.25 32.39
CA PRO A 167 8.07 5.65 31.09
C PRO A 167 9.18 4.66 30.72
N VAL A 168 8.81 3.41 30.43
CA VAL A 168 9.80 2.37 30.10
C VAL A 168 10.52 2.69 28.79
N LEU A 169 9.85 3.39 27.86
CA LEU A 169 10.46 3.97 26.66
C LEU A 169 11.26 5.24 26.97
N LYS A 170 12.51 5.06 27.41
CA LYS A 170 13.50 6.13 27.65
C LYS A 170 13.73 7.02 26.41
N ARG A 171 13.84 6.43 25.22
CA ARG A 171 14.21 7.15 23.97
C ARG A 171 13.17 8.18 23.51
N ASN A 172 11.88 7.86 23.65
CA ASN A 172 10.79 8.70 23.17
C ASN A 172 10.40 9.83 24.15
N SER A 173 10.98 9.94 25.35
CA SER A 173 10.51 10.93 26.34
C SER A 173 10.85 12.38 25.95
N GLU A 174 9.84 13.26 26.01
CA GLU A 174 9.94 14.71 25.82
C GLU A 174 10.75 15.21 24.60
N ASN A 175 10.35 14.86 23.37
CA ASN A 175 10.93 15.45 22.15
C ASN A 175 12.47 15.35 22.07
N GLY A 176 13.07 14.25 22.57
CA GLY A 176 14.52 14.06 22.55
C GLY A 176 15.30 14.90 23.58
N ARG A 177 14.67 15.28 24.69
CA ARG A 177 15.35 16.03 25.77
C ARG A 177 16.27 15.14 26.61
N VAL A 178 17.53 15.13 26.22
CA VAL A 178 18.61 14.54 27.03
C VAL A 178 18.96 15.45 28.21
N SER A 179 18.94 14.91 29.42
CA SER A 179 19.33 15.60 30.66
C SER A 179 20.84 15.81 30.81
N PHE A 180 21.64 14.95 30.19
CA PHE A 180 23.08 15.14 29.99
C PHE A 180 23.39 15.84 28.64
N GLY A 181 24.65 16.22 28.43
CA GLY A 181 25.11 16.84 27.19
C GLY A 181 26.46 16.27 26.75
N GLY A 182 26.63 16.17 25.44
CA GLY A 182 27.91 15.93 24.76
C GLY A 182 28.45 17.22 24.15
N LYS A 183 29.20 17.10 23.07
CA LYS A 183 29.79 18.22 22.32
C LYS A 183 28.86 18.70 21.21
N THR A 184 29.10 19.91 20.70
CA THR A 184 28.56 20.30 19.39
C THR A 184 29.38 19.63 18.29
N VAL A 185 28.71 18.96 17.35
CA VAL A 185 29.33 18.36 16.16
C VAL A 185 28.75 19.04 14.93
N ARG A 186 29.63 19.72 14.19
CA ARG A 186 29.27 20.45 12.98
C ARG A 186 29.57 19.64 11.72
N TYR A 187 28.65 19.70 10.77
CA TYR A 187 28.86 19.24 9.39
C TYR A 187 28.38 20.29 8.39
N ASP A 188 29.14 20.46 7.32
CA ASP A 188 28.80 21.33 6.19
C ASP A 188 28.57 20.45 4.95
N LEU A 189 27.36 20.50 4.39
CA LEU A 189 26.88 19.62 3.33
C LEU A 189 26.58 20.44 2.07
N TYR A 190 27.48 20.38 1.10
CA TYR A 190 27.37 21.08 -0.18
C TYR A 190 26.71 20.17 -1.21
N VAL A 191 25.44 20.45 -1.54
CA VAL A 191 24.65 19.71 -2.53
C VAL A 191 24.93 20.26 -3.91
N LYS A 192 25.42 19.43 -4.84
CA LYS A 192 25.76 19.81 -6.22
C LYS A 192 25.26 18.79 -7.23
N ASP A 193 24.95 19.28 -8.44
CA ASP A 193 24.84 18.44 -9.63
C ASP A 193 26.18 17.74 -9.90
N THR A 194 26.11 16.46 -10.26
CA THR A 194 27.25 15.69 -10.76
C THR A 194 26.84 14.84 -11.96
N ILE A 195 27.82 14.22 -12.62
CA ILE A 195 27.61 13.27 -13.72
C ILE A 195 28.16 11.91 -13.30
N VAL A 196 27.34 10.87 -13.47
CA VAL A 196 27.72 9.47 -13.22
C VAL A 196 27.52 8.61 -14.46
N ASN A 197 28.18 7.46 -14.50
CA ASN A 197 28.14 6.52 -15.60
C ASN A 197 28.29 5.07 -15.08
N PHE A 198 27.19 4.49 -14.62
CA PHE A 198 27.14 3.08 -14.17
C PHE A 198 26.75 2.09 -15.28
N THR A 199 26.36 2.60 -16.45
CA THR A 199 25.61 1.89 -17.50
C THR A 199 26.25 1.99 -18.89
N GLY A 200 27.41 2.65 -18.99
CA GLY A 200 27.99 3.12 -20.25
C GLY A 200 27.49 4.51 -20.69
N LYS A 201 26.48 5.09 -20.01
CA LYS A 201 25.89 6.38 -20.36
C LYS A 201 26.08 7.41 -19.24
N ASN A 202 26.47 8.63 -19.61
CA ASN A 202 26.52 9.75 -18.68
C ASN A 202 25.10 10.18 -18.27
N ARG A 203 24.89 10.43 -16.97
CA ARG A 203 23.60 10.83 -16.36
C ARG A 203 23.78 11.85 -15.25
N ARG A 204 22.79 12.74 -15.07
CA ARG A 204 22.68 13.66 -13.93
C ARG A 204 22.48 12.84 -12.66
N ALA A 205 23.28 13.13 -11.65
CA ALA A 205 23.04 12.73 -10.26
C ALA A 205 23.23 13.94 -9.35
N LEU A 206 22.82 13.80 -8.09
CA LEU A 206 23.08 14.75 -7.02
C LEU A 206 24.15 14.16 -6.10
N ALA A 207 25.14 14.98 -5.73
CA ALA A 207 26.22 14.58 -4.83
C ALA A 207 26.32 15.56 -3.66
N ILE A 208 26.55 15.01 -2.46
CA ILE A 208 26.82 15.78 -1.26
C ILE A 208 28.32 15.70 -0.96
N ASN A 209 28.99 16.85 -0.86
CA ASN A 209 30.44 16.96 -0.69
C ASN A 209 31.24 16.14 -1.74
N GLY A 210 30.72 16.08 -2.97
CA GLY A 210 31.33 15.35 -4.09
C GLY A 210 31.18 13.83 -4.03
N LYS A 211 30.39 13.28 -3.10
CA LYS A 211 30.10 11.83 -3.01
C LYS A 211 28.67 11.50 -3.44
N LEU A 212 28.56 10.38 -4.16
CA LEU A 212 27.35 9.59 -4.36
C LEU A 212 27.67 8.17 -3.89
N GLN A 213 26.96 7.57 -2.95
CA GLN A 213 25.94 8.18 -2.07
C GLN A 213 26.58 9.14 -1.05
N ALA A 214 25.76 9.87 -0.29
CA ALA A 214 26.24 10.97 0.57
C ALA A 214 27.11 10.47 1.76
N PRO A 215 27.99 11.34 2.32
CA PRO A 215 28.90 10.94 3.39
C PRO A 215 28.20 10.42 4.65
N THR A 216 28.73 9.37 5.26
CA THR A 216 28.27 8.92 6.59
C THR A 216 28.56 9.99 7.64
N LEU A 217 27.54 10.41 8.38
CA LEU A 217 27.65 11.37 9.48
C LEU A 217 27.70 10.61 10.82
N TYR A 218 28.53 11.07 11.75
CA TYR A 218 28.77 10.40 13.03
C TYR A 218 28.59 11.37 14.20
N PHE A 219 27.76 10.96 15.17
CA PHE A 219 27.53 11.68 16.42
C PHE A 219 27.57 10.70 17.60
N THR A 220 27.69 11.20 18.83
CA THR A 220 27.50 10.41 20.05
C THR A 220 26.21 10.83 20.75
N GLU A 221 25.53 9.90 21.43
CA GLU A 221 24.35 10.20 22.24
C GLU A 221 24.64 11.29 23.29
N GLY A 222 23.82 12.34 23.29
CA GLY A 222 24.00 13.58 24.07
C GLY A 222 24.61 14.75 23.30
N ASP A 223 25.28 14.52 22.17
CA ASP A 223 25.84 15.57 21.31
C ASP A 223 24.75 16.51 20.78
N THR A 224 25.14 17.71 20.35
CA THR A 224 24.29 18.62 19.56
C THR A 224 24.77 18.62 18.11
N ALA A 225 23.89 18.23 17.19
CA ALA A 225 24.16 18.32 15.77
C ALA A 225 23.97 19.76 15.28
N GLU A 226 24.90 20.26 14.48
CA GLU A 226 24.77 21.49 13.69
C GLU A 226 25.11 21.18 12.23
N ILE A 227 24.08 20.96 11.41
CA ILE A 227 24.26 20.53 10.03
C ILE A 227 23.83 21.66 9.09
N TYR A 228 24.81 22.24 8.39
CA TYR A 228 24.62 23.29 7.40
C TYR A 228 24.43 22.67 6.02
N LEU A 229 23.22 22.77 5.47
CA LEU A 229 22.88 22.31 4.12
C LEU A 229 22.99 23.48 3.14
N HIS A 230 24.04 23.47 2.31
CA HIS A 230 24.29 24.49 1.28
C HIS A 230 23.72 24.00 -0.06
N ASN A 231 22.64 24.63 -0.53
CA ASN A 231 22.05 24.28 -1.82
C ASN A 231 22.80 25.02 -2.96
N MET A 232 23.64 24.28 -3.70
CA MET A 232 24.34 24.80 -4.89
C MET A 232 23.66 24.37 -6.21
N LEU A 233 22.44 23.84 -6.14
CA LEU A 233 21.62 23.44 -7.29
C LEU A 233 20.86 24.63 -7.90
N LYS A 234 20.21 24.38 -9.04
CA LYS A 234 19.26 25.31 -9.68
C LYS A 234 17.79 25.07 -9.28
N GLU A 235 17.55 24.10 -8.41
CA GLU A 235 16.26 23.66 -7.89
C GLU A 235 16.26 23.71 -6.35
N ASN A 236 15.10 23.61 -5.72
CA ASN A 236 15.01 23.48 -4.26
C ASN A 236 15.71 22.19 -3.78
N THR A 237 15.99 22.09 -2.49
CA THR A 237 16.33 20.82 -1.85
C THR A 237 15.98 20.84 -0.35
N GLY A 238 16.13 19.70 0.30
CA GLY A 238 16.01 19.52 1.75
C GLY A 238 16.59 18.18 2.17
N LEU A 239 16.71 17.95 3.48
CA LEU A 239 17.05 16.65 4.06
C LEU A 239 16.10 16.33 5.23
N HIS A 240 15.49 15.16 5.18
CA HIS A 240 14.85 14.48 6.29
C HIS A 240 15.85 13.57 7.01
N TRP A 241 15.67 13.43 8.32
CA TRP A 241 16.52 12.63 9.21
C TRP A 241 15.73 11.39 9.64
N HIS A 242 15.82 10.32 8.85
CA HIS A 242 14.94 9.17 8.94
C HIS A 242 15.10 8.42 10.27
N GLY A 243 13.98 8.25 10.97
CA GLY A 243 13.93 7.63 12.30
C GLY A 243 14.52 8.49 13.44
N VAL A 244 14.87 9.75 13.20
CA VAL A 244 15.45 10.63 14.23
C VAL A 244 14.36 11.34 15.04
N ILE A 245 14.49 11.32 16.38
CA ILE A 245 13.65 12.07 17.31
C ILE A 245 14.24 13.48 17.46
N LEU A 246 13.56 14.48 16.91
CA LEU A 246 14.02 15.88 16.84
C LEU A 246 12.85 16.90 16.93
N PRO A 247 13.13 18.21 17.09
CA PRO A 247 12.11 19.26 16.98
C PRO A 247 11.53 19.33 15.56
N ASN A 248 10.20 19.46 15.44
CA ASN A 248 9.46 19.34 14.19
C ASN A 248 9.91 20.33 13.10
N GLU A 249 10.38 21.52 13.46
CA GLU A 249 10.93 22.50 12.51
C GLU A 249 12.20 22.02 11.77
N HIS A 250 12.87 20.98 12.27
CA HIS A 250 14.06 20.36 11.68
C HIS A 250 13.81 18.99 11.04
N ASP A 251 12.56 18.52 10.99
CA ASP A 251 12.22 17.20 10.43
C ASP A 251 12.47 17.09 8.92
N GLY A 252 12.37 18.17 8.14
CA GLY A 252 12.90 18.21 6.78
C GLY A 252 11.93 17.97 5.63
N VAL A 253 10.64 17.75 5.88
CA VAL A 253 9.61 17.62 4.82
C VAL A 253 9.20 19.02 4.32
N PRO A 254 9.43 19.34 3.03
CA PRO A 254 9.13 20.66 2.47
C PRO A 254 7.65 21.04 2.63
N TYR A 255 7.41 22.27 3.08
CA TYR A 255 6.08 22.85 3.28
C TYR A 255 5.17 22.15 4.31
N LEU A 256 5.61 21.07 4.94
CA LEU A 256 4.89 20.41 6.05
C LEU A 256 5.56 20.68 7.40
N THR A 257 6.87 20.45 7.48
CA THR A 257 7.65 20.52 8.74
C THR A 257 8.83 21.50 8.64
N THR A 258 9.48 21.57 7.48
CA THR A 258 10.58 22.53 7.22
C THR A 258 10.31 23.32 5.93
N LYS A 259 10.92 24.51 5.80
CA LYS A 259 10.90 25.26 4.53
C LYS A 259 11.79 24.55 3.48
N PRO A 260 11.45 24.58 2.18
CA PRO A 260 12.40 24.18 1.14
C PRO A 260 13.64 25.09 1.19
N VAL A 261 14.81 24.52 0.95
CA VAL A 261 16.08 25.27 0.85
C VAL A 261 16.27 25.69 -0.59
N LYS A 262 16.21 26.99 -0.88
CA LYS A 262 16.24 27.52 -2.26
C LYS A 262 17.64 27.43 -2.89
N PRO A 263 17.75 27.52 -4.23
CA PRO A 263 19.03 27.73 -4.92
C PRO A 263 19.86 28.85 -4.28
N GLY A 264 21.11 28.54 -3.90
CA GLY A 264 22.03 29.46 -3.23
C GLY A 264 21.77 29.70 -1.74
N GLU A 265 20.72 29.11 -1.16
CA GLU A 265 20.41 29.23 0.27
C GLU A 265 21.24 28.23 1.10
N THR A 266 21.56 28.60 2.34
CA THR A 266 22.10 27.69 3.36
C THR A 266 21.07 27.52 4.48
N HIS A 267 20.72 26.28 4.83
CA HIS A 267 19.84 25.95 5.94
C HIS A 267 20.63 25.32 7.10
N LEU A 268 20.26 25.63 8.35
CA LEU A 268 20.84 25.00 9.53
C LEU A 268 19.82 24.08 10.21
N TYR A 269 20.12 22.79 10.22
CA TYR A 269 19.46 21.82 11.09
C TYR A 269 20.21 21.75 12.42
N LYS A 270 19.52 22.00 13.54
CA LYS A 270 20.15 22.03 14.87
C LYS A 270 19.30 21.32 15.93
N PHE A 271 19.76 20.16 16.41
CA PHE A 271 19.04 19.35 17.39
C PHE A 271 19.99 18.55 18.30
N LYS A 272 19.51 18.14 19.47
CA LYS A 272 20.22 17.20 20.35
C LYS A 272 20.07 15.77 19.83
N ILE A 273 21.11 14.96 19.97
CA ILE A 273 21.08 13.52 19.70
C ILE A 273 20.61 12.80 20.97
N SER A 274 19.41 12.23 20.93
CA SER A 274 18.73 11.61 22.08
C SER A 274 18.63 10.08 22.02
N GLN A 275 19.28 9.49 21.02
CA GLN A 275 19.21 8.06 20.71
C GLN A 275 20.56 7.61 20.14
N ASN A 276 20.83 6.31 20.20
CA ASN A 276 21.96 5.65 19.55
C ASN A 276 21.46 4.63 18.51
N GLY A 277 22.29 4.21 17.55
CA GLY A 277 21.94 3.26 16.49
C GLY A 277 22.34 3.68 15.07
N THR A 278 21.91 2.91 14.08
CA THR A 278 22.03 3.20 12.64
C THR A 278 20.73 3.79 12.11
N TYR A 279 20.83 5.01 11.57
CA TYR A 279 19.78 5.77 10.92
C TYR A 279 20.27 6.19 9.53
N TRP A 280 19.47 6.92 8.78
CA TRP A 280 19.88 7.48 7.48
C TRP A 280 19.19 8.84 7.23
N TYR A 281 19.59 9.54 6.19
CA TYR A 281 19.06 10.84 5.82
C TYR A 281 18.90 10.95 4.31
N HIS A 282 17.83 11.60 3.84
CA HIS A 282 17.48 11.67 2.42
C HIS A 282 16.63 12.90 2.07
N SER A 283 16.49 13.26 0.78
CA SER A 283 15.67 14.41 0.38
C SER A 283 14.19 14.05 0.22
N HIS A 284 13.32 14.81 0.88
CA HIS A 284 11.87 14.82 0.66
C HIS A 284 11.42 15.86 -0.40
N GLU A 285 12.34 16.53 -1.10
CA GLU A 285 11.97 17.43 -2.22
C GLU A 285 11.81 16.61 -3.51
N ALA A 286 10.55 16.37 -3.90
CA ALA A 286 10.13 15.64 -5.09
C ALA A 286 10.74 14.22 -5.21
N LEU A 287 11.66 14.02 -6.16
CA LEU A 287 12.26 12.72 -6.51
C LEU A 287 13.80 12.73 -6.43
N GLN A 288 14.37 13.66 -5.64
CA GLN A 288 15.82 13.84 -5.53
C GLN A 288 16.55 12.65 -4.89
N GLU A 289 15.85 11.85 -4.08
CA GLU A 289 16.38 10.65 -3.43
C GLU A 289 16.98 9.66 -4.43
N GLN A 290 16.21 9.27 -5.46
CA GLN A 290 16.64 8.30 -6.48
C GLN A 290 17.92 8.70 -7.22
N ILE A 291 18.14 10.01 -7.40
CA ILE A 291 19.31 10.52 -8.12
C ILE A 291 20.48 10.85 -7.19
N GLY A 292 20.42 10.50 -5.90
CA GLY A 292 21.58 10.46 -5.02
C GLY A 292 21.48 11.20 -3.68
N MET A 293 20.35 11.83 -3.38
CA MET A 293 20.15 12.52 -2.10
C MET A 293 19.79 11.53 -0.99
N ASN A 294 20.73 10.65 -0.64
CA ASN A 294 20.65 9.75 0.52
C ASN A 294 22.03 9.45 1.13
N GLY A 295 22.11 9.23 2.45
CA GLY A 295 23.33 8.97 3.22
C GLY A 295 23.07 8.34 4.58
N ILE A 296 24.07 7.68 5.20
CA ILE A 296 23.91 7.03 6.53
C ILE A 296 24.22 8.00 7.67
N LEU A 297 23.48 7.83 8.78
CA LEU A 297 23.60 8.59 10.01
C LEU A 297 23.85 7.62 11.19
N VAL A 298 25.06 7.64 11.78
CA VAL A 298 25.43 6.75 12.87
C VAL A 298 25.49 7.52 14.19
N PHE A 299 24.66 7.12 15.14
CA PHE A 299 24.68 7.64 16.51
C PHE A 299 25.33 6.60 17.43
N LYS A 300 26.50 6.92 17.98
CA LYS A 300 27.25 6.05 18.89
C LYS A 300 26.66 6.08 20.29
N LYS A 301 26.67 4.92 20.97
CA LYS A 301 26.42 4.86 22.43
C LYS A 301 27.43 5.75 23.15
N ARG A 302 26.99 6.37 24.24
CA ARG A 302 27.81 7.21 25.12
C ARG A 302 28.97 6.40 25.74
N ASP A 303 30.10 7.06 26.00
CA ASP A 303 31.22 6.43 26.70
C ASP A 303 30.81 5.98 28.12
N GLY A 304 31.14 4.73 28.45
CA GLY A 304 30.70 4.04 29.67
C GLY A 304 29.52 3.08 29.47
N GLU A 305 28.74 3.21 28.40
CA GLU A 305 27.67 2.25 28.07
C GLU A 305 28.22 0.90 27.57
N PRO A 306 27.60 -0.24 27.95
CA PRO A 306 27.96 -1.54 27.41
C PRO A 306 27.82 -1.61 25.87
N LYS A 307 28.93 -1.94 25.21
CA LYS A 307 29.03 -2.12 23.76
C LYS A 307 29.80 -3.40 23.43
N THR A 308 29.34 -4.15 22.45
CA THR A 308 30.14 -5.21 21.81
C THR A 308 31.23 -4.56 20.97
N GLU A 309 32.47 -5.02 21.10
CA GLU A 309 33.56 -4.58 20.22
C GLU A 309 33.60 -5.42 18.94
N TYR A 310 33.87 -4.75 17.82
CA TYR A 310 33.91 -5.31 16.47
C TYR A 310 35.25 -4.99 15.82
N ASN A 311 35.79 -5.91 15.02
CA ASN A 311 37.06 -5.71 14.31
C ASN A 311 36.90 -4.65 13.20
N ALA A 312 35.69 -4.50 12.66
CA ALA A 312 35.28 -3.34 11.86
C ALA A 312 33.79 -3.05 12.03
N GLU A 313 33.40 -1.77 12.02
CA GLU A 313 32.03 -1.34 11.73
C GLU A 313 32.01 -0.69 10.34
N ILE A 314 31.17 -1.18 9.43
CA ILE A 314 31.10 -0.75 8.03
C ILE A 314 29.69 -0.24 7.72
N PRO A 315 29.50 1.05 7.36
CA PRO A 315 28.25 1.54 6.78
C PRO A 315 27.96 0.85 5.45
N VAL A 316 26.70 0.42 5.25
CA VAL A 316 26.24 -0.27 4.03
C VAL A 316 24.93 0.36 3.59
N LEU A 317 25.02 1.43 2.82
CA LEU A 317 23.84 2.04 2.21
C LEU A 317 23.52 1.29 0.91
N LEU A 318 22.32 0.72 0.82
CA LEU A 318 21.82 0.13 -0.42
C LEU A 318 21.21 1.25 -1.28
N GLY A 319 21.22 1.06 -2.60
CA GLY A 319 20.60 2.00 -3.54
C GLY A 319 20.25 1.35 -4.87
N ASP A 320 19.26 1.90 -5.55
CA ASP A 320 18.87 1.55 -6.90
C ASP A 320 19.19 2.70 -7.88
N TRP A 321 19.44 2.37 -9.15
CA TRP A 321 19.84 3.35 -10.16
C TRP A 321 19.18 3.07 -11.52
N SER A 322 18.58 4.10 -12.11
CA SER A 322 17.98 4.05 -13.45
C SER A 322 18.63 5.09 -14.37
N ASP A 323 18.80 4.75 -15.64
CA ASP A 323 19.19 5.72 -16.68
C ASP A 323 18.03 6.63 -17.11
N ASP A 324 16.80 6.38 -16.64
CA ASP A 324 15.63 7.20 -16.94
C ASP A 324 15.42 8.29 -15.87
N ASP A 325 14.98 9.47 -16.31
CA ASP A 325 14.66 10.59 -15.43
C ASP A 325 13.53 10.22 -14.45
N PRO A 326 13.63 10.53 -13.13
CA PRO A 326 12.64 10.13 -12.14
C PRO A 326 11.22 10.63 -12.44
N MET A 327 11.06 11.83 -13.01
CA MET A 327 9.76 12.38 -13.35
C MET A 327 9.16 11.66 -14.57
N GLN A 328 10.01 11.20 -15.51
CA GLN A 328 9.57 10.33 -16.61
C GLN A 328 9.20 8.91 -16.13
N ILE A 329 9.83 8.39 -15.08
CA ILE A 329 9.44 7.13 -14.43
C ILE A 329 8.06 7.32 -13.75
N ALA A 330 7.90 8.33 -12.90
CA ALA A 330 6.61 8.64 -12.24
C ALA A 330 5.47 8.83 -13.26
N ARG A 331 5.73 9.58 -14.34
CA ARG A 331 4.77 9.78 -15.43
C ARG A 331 4.39 8.46 -16.10
N ARG A 332 5.34 7.57 -16.38
CA ARG A 332 5.08 6.28 -17.05
C ARG A 332 4.26 5.34 -16.18
N LEU A 333 4.55 5.30 -14.87
CA LEU A 333 3.78 4.52 -13.90
C LEU A 333 2.29 4.93 -13.92
N HIS A 334 1.99 6.22 -13.80
CA HIS A 334 0.60 6.73 -13.84
C HIS A 334 -0.16 6.47 -15.15
N MET A 335 0.51 6.11 -16.24
CA MET A 335 -0.11 5.92 -17.55
C MET A 335 -0.32 4.45 -17.94
N ALA A 336 0.28 3.49 -17.21
CA ALA A 336 0.26 2.03 -17.41
C ALA A 336 0.71 1.46 -18.79
N ASN A 337 0.51 2.18 -19.88
CA ASN A 337 0.73 1.75 -21.28
C ASN A 337 2.22 1.66 -21.71
N THR A 338 3.15 1.43 -20.78
CA THR A 338 4.55 1.12 -21.14
C THR A 338 5.07 -0.14 -20.43
N ASP A 339 4.62 -1.28 -20.96
CA ASP A 339 5.09 -2.66 -20.75
C ASP A 339 6.64 -2.83 -20.79
N TRP A 340 7.36 -1.82 -21.26
CA TRP A 340 8.82 -1.77 -21.35
C TRP A 340 9.57 -2.21 -20.09
N TYR A 341 9.08 -1.88 -18.89
CA TYR A 341 9.72 -2.35 -17.64
C TYR A 341 9.54 -3.85 -17.43
N ALA A 342 8.35 -4.42 -17.69
CA ALA A 342 8.17 -5.88 -17.69
C ALA A 342 9.01 -6.56 -18.79
N VAL A 343 9.13 -5.94 -19.97
CA VAL A 343 10.01 -6.41 -21.06
C VAL A 343 11.48 -6.43 -20.62
N LYS A 344 11.96 -5.39 -19.93
CA LYS A 344 13.34 -5.23 -19.46
C LYS A 344 13.67 -6.14 -18.28
N LYS A 345 12.80 -6.24 -17.27
CA LYS A 345 12.89 -7.18 -16.14
C LYS A 345 12.75 -8.66 -16.54
N ASN A 346 12.34 -8.93 -17.79
CA ASN A 346 11.96 -10.27 -18.24
C ASN A 346 10.79 -10.86 -17.41
N ALA A 347 9.83 -10.01 -17.04
CA ALA A 347 8.68 -10.34 -16.21
C ALA A 347 7.37 -10.55 -16.99
N VAL A 348 7.32 -10.23 -18.30
CA VAL A 348 6.09 -10.33 -19.13
C VAL A 348 5.49 -11.74 -19.13
N GLN A 349 4.41 -11.95 -18.37
CA GLN A 349 3.64 -13.21 -18.37
C GLN A 349 2.71 -13.28 -19.59
N SER A 350 3.31 -13.62 -20.73
CA SER A 350 2.65 -13.68 -22.04
C SER A 350 1.83 -14.95 -22.25
N TYR A 351 0.86 -14.90 -23.17
CA TYR A 351 0.06 -16.06 -23.58
C TYR A 351 0.93 -17.18 -24.16
N TRP A 352 1.97 -16.86 -24.93
CA TRP A 352 2.93 -17.86 -25.42
C TRP A 352 3.72 -18.55 -24.30
N GLU A 353 4.19 -17.80 -23.29
CA GLU A 353 4.88 -18.38 -22.13
C GLU A 353 3.92 -19.19 -21.25
N ALA A 354 2.65 -18.77 -21.14
CA ALA A 354 1.59 -19.50 -20.45
C ALA A 354 1.24 -20.82 -21.16
N ILE A 355 1.16 -20.84 -22.50
CA ILE A 355 0.98 -22.09 -23.27
C ILE A 355 2.19 -23.01 -23.08
N LYS A 356 3.41 -22.50 -23.31
CA LYS A 356 4.64 -23.30 -23.23
C LYS A 356 4.90 -23.89 -21.83
N SER A 357 4.43 -23.24 -20.76
CA SER A 357 4.58 -23.70 -19.38
C SER A 357 3.35 -24.42 -18.80
N GLY A 358 2.29 -24.65 -19.60
CA GLY A 358 1.04 -25.26 -19.12
C GLY A 358 0.14 -24.34 -18.27
N ASN A 359 0.52 -23.08 -18.07
CA ASN A 359 -0.17 -22.08 -17.25
C ASN A 359 -1.27 -21.28 -17.97
N LEU A 360 -1.73 -21.71 -19.16
CA LEU A 360 -2.77 -21.01 -19.93
C LEU A 360 -4.05 -20.75 -19.09
N GLY A 361 -4.49 -21.75 -18.31
CA GLY A 361 -5.65 -21.59 -17.41
C GLY A 361 -5.43 -20.55 -16.31
N THR A 362 -4.22 -20.52 -15.72
CA THR A 362 -3.80 -19.52 -14.73
C THR A 362 -3.85 -18.10 -15.32
N LYS A 363 -3.29 -17.94 -16.52
CA LYS A 363 -3.23 -16.67 -17.25
C LYS A 363 -4.62 -16.15 -17.61
N ALA A 364 -5.48 -17.03 -18.14
CA ALA A 364 -6.85 -16.68 -18.50
C ALA A 364 -7.69 -16.32 -17.26
N LEU A 365 -7.58 -17.06 -16.15
CA LEU A 365 -8.32 -16.76 -14.92
C LEU A 365 -7.90 -15.42 -14.29
N ASN A 366 -6.61 -15.08 -14.38
CA ASN A 366 -6.06 -13.81 -13.89
C ASN A 366 -6.67 -12.62 -14.64
N GLU A 367 -6.60 -12.63 -15.98
CA GLU A 367 -7.20 -11.57 -16.79
C GLU A 367 -8.74 -11.55 -16.69
N TRP A 368 -9.39 -12.71 -16.53
CA TRP A 368 -10.83 -12.80 -16.25
C TRP A 368 -11.21 -12.05 -14.97
N LYS A 369 -10.36 -12.06 -13.94
CA LYS A 369 -10.54 -11.28 -12.71
C LYS A 369 -10.24 -9.78 -12.84
N ARG A 370 -9.82 -9.32 -14.02
CA ARG A 370 -9.25 -7.98 -14.28
C ARG A 370 -7.91 -7.76 -13.57
N MET A 371 -7.13 -8.82 -13.38
CA MET A 371 -5.77 -8.74 -12.86
C MET A 371 -4.78 -8.64 -14.02
N GLU A 372 -3.82 -7.73 -13.91
CA GLU A 372 -2.69 -7.62 -14.84
C GLU A 372 -1.63 -8.70 -14.58
N ALA A 373 -0.52 -8.66 -15.33
CA ALA A 373 0.61 -9.54 -15.05
C ALA A 373 1.15 -9.27 -13.62
N MET A 374 1.50 -10.32 -12.88
CA MET A 374 1.96 -10.20 -11.51
C MET A 374 3.42 -9.72 -11.49
N ASP A 375 3.69 -8.70 -10.70
CA ASP A 375 5.01 -8.07 -10.57
C ASP A 375 5.31 -7.81 -9.09
N VAL A 376 6.60 -7.67 -8.74
CA VAL A 376 7.06 -7.46 -7.35
C VAL A 376 7.88 -6.19 -7.17
N SER A 377 8.07 -5.42 -8.24
CA SER A 377 8.77 -4.14 -8.27
C SER A 377 8.13 -3.28 -9.37
N ASP A 378 7.80 -2.02 -9.13
CA ASP A 378 7.13 -1.20 -10.16
C ASP A 378 8.11 -0.78 -11.27
N VAL A 379 9.35 -0.52 -10.90
CA VAL A 379 10.35 0.18 -11.72
C VAL A 379 11.42 -0.80 -12.19
N TYR A 380 11.87 -0.63 -13.43
CA TYR A 380 13.11 -1.26 -13.88
C TYR A 380 14.31 -0.34 -13.56
N TYR A 381 15.25 -0.88 -12.79
CA TYR A 381 16.55 -0.26 -12.51
C TYR A 381 17.65 -0.90 -13.38
N ASP A 382 18.54 -0.07 -13.94
CA ASP A 382 19.68 -0.54 -14.75
C ASP A 382 20.83 -1.07 -13.88
N LYS A 383 20.97 -0.57 -12.64
CA LYS A 383 21.99 -0.97 -11.67
C LYS A 383 21.48 -0.89 -10.22
N PHE A 384 22.16 -1.63 -9.35
CA PHE A 384 22.06 -1.53 -7.90
C PHE A 384 23.43 -1.18 -7.32
N LEU A 385 23.45 -0.56 -6.14
CA LEU A 385 24.63 0.02 -5.53
C LEU A 385 24.71 -0.37 -4.04
N ILE A 386 25.94 -0.57 -3.55
CA ILE A 386 26.30 -0.50 -2.14
C ILE A 386 27.27 0.68 -1.98
N ASN A 387 26.94 1.64 -1.10
CA ASN A 387 27.72 2.85 -0.86
C ASN A 387 28.07 3.62 -2.17
N GLY A 388 27.13 3.66 -3.12
CA GLY A 388 27.32 4.31 -4.43
C GLY A 388 28.08 3.49 -5.50
N LEU A 389 28.49 2.25 -5.23
CA LEU A 389 29.22 1.39 -6.19
C LEU A 389 28.50 0.05 -6.43
N PRO A 390 28.47 -0.49 -7.67
CA PRO A 390 27.91 -1.83 -7.92
C PRO A 390 28.71 -2.97 -7.26
N SER A 391 30.01 -2.77 -7.06
CA SER A 391 30.90 -3.75 -6.43
C SER A 391 32.04 -3.02 -5.73
N SER A 392 32.38 -3.42 -4.50
CA SER A 392 33.47 -2.83 -3.71
C SER A 392 34.13 -3.87 -2.79
N THR A 393 35.35 -3.61 -2.31
CA THR A 393 36.13 -4.56 -1.50
C THR A 393 36.67 -3.91 -0.23
N TYR A 394 36.55 -4.61 0.90
CA TYR A 394 37.12 -4.26 2.20
C TYR A 394 38.13 -5.35 2.61
N SER A 395 39.38 -5.16 2.19
CA SER A 395 40.47 -6.15 2.29
C SER A 395 41.01 -6.38 3.71
N ASN A 396 40.78 -5.44 4.63
CA ASN A 396 41.50 -5.34 5.89
C ASN A 396 40.92 -6.22 7.00
N LEU A 397 40.56 -7.46 6.66
CA LEU A 397 39.91 -8.44 7.53
C LEU A 397 40.55 -9.82 7.32
N LYS A 398 40.64 -10.61 8.40
CA LYS A 398 41.21 -11.96 8.42
C LYS A 398 40.24 -12.96 9.06
N ALA A 399 40.54 -14.25 8.96
CA ALA A 399 39.77 -15.31 9.61
C ALA A 399 39.52 -15.03 11.11
N GLY A 400 38.28 -15.23 11.55
CA GLY A 400 37.81 -14.98 12.90
C GLY A 400 37.39 -13.53 13.20
N ASP A 401 37.65 -12.56 12.32
CA ASP A 401 37.19 -11.18 12.53
C ASP A 401 35.66 -11.09 12.50
N LYS A 402 35.10 -10.37 13.48
CA LYS A 402 33.69 -9.99 13.57
C LYS A 402 33.48 -8.60 13.00
N VAL A 403 32.58 -8.50 12.04
CA VAL A 403 32.26 -7.26 11.33
C VAL A 403 30.80 -6.90 11.58
N ARG A 404 30.57 -5.66 12.02
CA ARG A 404 29.22 -5.07 12.06
C ARG A 404 28.96 -4.34 10.75
N LEU A 405 28.04 -4.84 9.96
CA LEU A 405 27.50 -4.11 8.82
C LEU A 405 26.31 -3.27 9.31
N ARG A 406 26.40 -1.97 9.13
CA ARG A 406 25.35 -0.99 9.46
C ARG A 406 24.53 -0.74 8.21
N VAL A 407 23.55 -1.61 7.95
CA VAL A 407 22.78 -1.60 6.71
C VAL A 407 21.62 -0.62 6.79
N ALA A 408 21.42 0.18 5.74
CA ALA A 408 20.22 0.97 5.53
C ALA A 408 19.79 0.84 4.06
N ASN A 409 18.50 0.68 3.78
CA ASN A 409 18.00 0.64 2.40
C ASN A 409 17.57 2.04 1.92
N GLY A 410 18.44 2.71 1.16
CA GLY A 410 18.14 3.98 0.48
C GLY A 410 17.79 3.80 -1.01
N GLY A 411 17.29 2.63 -1.41
CA GLY A 411 16.70 2.41 -2.73
C GLY A 411 15.30 3.01 -2.82
N SER A 412 14.98 3.63 -3.96
CA SER A 412 13.75 4.41 -4.17
C SER A 412 12.48 3.56 -4.23
N SER A 413 12.61 2.31 -4.67
CA SER A 413 11.53 1.31 -4.55
C SER A 413 12.03 -0.14 -4.38
N THR A 414 13.33 -0.39 -4.54
CA THR A 414 13.88 -1.74 -4.49
C THR A 414 13.95 -2.32 -3.08
N TYR A 415 13.31 -3.48 -2.89
CA TYR A 415 13.54 -4.38 -1.77
C TYR A 415 14.76 -5.25 -2.06
N PHE A 416 15.66 -5.42 -1.07
CA PHE A 416 16.88 -6.19 -1.22
C PHE A 416 16.90 -7.43 -0.33
N TRP A 417 17.16 -8.59 -0.94
CA TRP A 417 17.59 -9.80 -0.26
C TRP A 417 19.09 -9.76 0.02
N LEU A 418 19.45 -9.91 1.28
CA LEU A 418 20.82 -9.90 1.76
C LEU A 418 21.30 -11.33 2.00
N ASN A 419 22.41 -11.68 1.36
CA ASN A 419 23.07 -12.98 1.43
C ASN A 419 24.57 -12.82 1.69
N TYR A 420 25.18 -13.79 2.36
CA TYR A 420 26.61 -13.76 2.68
C TYR A 420 27.28 -15.10 2.34
N GLY A 421 28.34 -15.05 1.53
CA GLY A 421 29.12 -16.23 1.12
C GLY A 421 29.85 -16.91 2.28
N GLY A 422 30.11 -16.19 3.37
CA GLY A 422 30.71 -16.74 4.60
C GLY A 422 29.71 -17.41 5.55
N GLY A 423 28.47 -17.63 5.13
CA GLY A 423 27.44 -18.34 5.90
C GLY A 423 26.39 -17.42 6.52
N LYS A 424 26.06 -17.65 7.80
CA LYS A 424 24.91 -17.00 8.45
C LYS A 424 25.12 -15.52 8.74
N ILE A 425 24.02 -14.78 8.69
CA ILE A 425 23.92 -13.39 9.09
C ILE A 425 23.25 -13.33 10.47
N LYS A 426 23.80 -12.56 11.39
CA LYS A 426 23.26 -12.42 12.76
C LYS A 426 22.72 -11.01 12.96
N VAL A 427 21.40 -10.87 12.99
CA VAL A 427 20.75 -9.57 13.21
C VAL A 427 20.88 -9.18 14.67
N ILE A 428 21.43 -7.99 14.94
CA ILE A 428 21.70 -7.47 16.30
C ILE A 428 20.97 -6.15 16.60
N GLY A 429 20.48 -5.45 15.58
CA GLY A 429 19.61 -4.28 15.72
C GLY A 429 18.78 -4.02 14.47
N ASN A 430 17.69 -3.28 14.62
CA ASN A 430 16.85 -2.81 13.52
C ASN A 430 16.40 -1.35 13.77
N ASP A 431 16.31 -0.53 12.73
CA ASP A 431 15.81 0.85 12.76
C ASP A 431 16.40 1.70 13.90
N GLY A 432 17.69 1.48 14.15
CA GLY A 432 18.45 2.10 15.24
C GLY A 432 18.26 1.54 16.64
N ASN A 433 17.43 0.51 16.85
CA ASN A 433 17.17 -0.13 18.13
C ASN A 433 17.88 -1.50 18.24
N ASP A 434 18.50 -1.79 19.38
CA ASP A 434 19.12 -3.11 19.64
C ASP A 434 18.04 -4.20 19.76
N VAL A 435 18.34 -5.43 19.29
CA VAL A 435 17.50 -6.62 19.51
C VAL A 435 18.29 -7.75 20.18
N VAL A 436 17.56 -8.69 20.80
CA VAL A 436 18.15 -9.98 21.17
C VAL A 436 18.65 -10.68 19.90
N PRO A 437 19.96 -11.02 19.77
CA PRO A 437 20.52 -11.43 18.50
C PRO A 437 19.86 -12.65 17.84
N VAL A 438 19.61 -12.58 16.53
CA VAL A 438 18.96 -13.64 15.76
C VAL A 438 19.79 -14.03 14.54
N GLU A 439 20.27 -15.28 14.51
CA GLU A 439 20.91 -15.85 13.31
C GLU A 439 19.87 -16.25 12.25
N VAL A 440 20.13 -15.88 10.99
CA VAL A 440 19.35 -16.20 9.80
C VAL A 440 20.29 -16.55 8.64
N ASP A 441 19.80 -17.32 7.67
CA ASP A 441 20.55 -17.64 6.45
C ASP A 441 20.42 -16.54 5.38
N ARG A 442 19.33 -15.76 5.44
CA ARG A 442 19.12 -14.52 4.67
C ARG A 442 18.08 -13.60 5.32
N LEU A 443 18.03 -12.35 4.91
CA LEU A 443 16.93 -11.43 5.23
C LEU A 443 16.53 -10.62 3.99
N ILE A 444 15.28 -10.21 3.91
CA ILE A 444 14.85 -9.14 3.02
C ILE A 444 14.83 -7.84 3.83
N VAL A 445 15.23 -6.74 3.20
CA VAL A 445 15.21 -5.40 3.78
C VAL A 445 14.30 -4.54 2.92
N GLY A 446 13.18 -4.08 3.51
CA GLY A 446 12.26 -3.16 2.86
C GLY A 446 12.90 -1.79 2.63
N VAL A 447 12.25 -0.96 1.81
CA VAL A 447 12.73 0.43 1.63
C VAL A 447 12.76 1.14 2.98
N SER A 448 13.84 1.87 3.24
CA SER A 448 14.15 2.62 4.46
C SER A 448 14.43 1.83 5.74
N GLU A 449 14.19 0.52 5.78
CA GLU A 449 14.56 -0.28 6.95
C GLU A 449 16.08 -0.19 7.19
N THR A 450 16.49 -0.09 8.45
CA THR A 450 17.90 -0.25 8.83
C THR A 450 18.08 -1.53 9.64
N TYR A 451 19.21 -2.21 9.43
CA TYR A 451 19.59 -3.40 10.18
C TYR A 451 21.07 -3.34 10.53
N ASP A 452 21.37 -3.42 11.82
CA ASP A 452 22.72 -3.73 12.27
C ASP A 452 22.84 -5.25 12.30
N ILE A 453 23.80 -5.77 11.52
CA ILE A 453 24.06 -7.21 11.40
C ILE A 453 25.54 -7.52 11.69
N GLU A 454 25.77 -8.62 12.40
CA GLU A 454 27.07 -9.21 12.68
C GLU A 454 27.33 -10.34 11.68
N VAL A 455 28.47 -10.27 10.98
CA VAL A 455 29.02 -11.36 10.17
C VAL A 455 30.43 -11.68 10.66
N THR A 456 30.83 -12.95 10.57
CA THR A 456 32.19 -13.40 10.92
C THR A 456 32.90 -13.86 9.65
N ILE A 457 34.19 -13.55 9.50
CA ILE A 457 35.01 -14.01 8.37
C ILE A 457 35.49 -15.44 8.66
N PRO A 458 35.07 -16.49 7.93
CA PRO A 458 35.41 -17.88 8.29
C PRO A 458 36.89 -18.25 8.03
N GLU A 459 37.45 -17.80 6.91
CA GLU A 459 38.79 -18.15 6.43
C GLU A 459 39.54 -16.91 5.93
N ASN A 460 40.83 -17.02 5.62
CA ASN A 460 41.58 -15.94 4.95
C ASN A 460 41.24 -15.91 3.44
N LYS A 461 39.98 -15.56 3.15
CA LYS A 461 39.37 -15.43 1.84
C LYS A 461 38.51 -14.16 1.80
N SER A 462 38.12 -13.74 0.59
CA SER A 462 37.25 -12.59 0.36
C SER A 462 35.82 -13.07 0.12
N PHE A 463 34.96 -12.95 1.13
CA PHE A 463 33.58 -13.43 1.11
C PHE A 463 32.63 -12.34 0.64
N GLU A 464 31.75 -12.67 -0.30
CA GLU A 464 30.77 -11.72 -0.81
C GLU A 464 29.62 -11.51 0.18
N PHE A 465 29.36 -10.26 0.56
CA PHE A 465 28.07 -9.81 1.05
C PHE A 465 27.28 -9.20 -0.12
N ARG A 466 26.20 -9.85 -0.53
CA ARG A 466 25.43 -9.53 -1.75
C ARG A 466 24.05 -9.00 -1.39
N ALA A 467 23.68 -7.87 -1.99
CA ALA A 467 22.33 -7.30 -1.96
C ALA A 467 21.65 -7.51 -3.31
N THR A 468 20.71 -8.46 -3.39
CA THR A 468 19.99 -8.84 -4.62
C THR A 468 18.58 -8.29 -4.60
N SER A 469 18.13 -7.68 -5.70
CA SER A 469 16.75 -7.19 -5.88
C SER A 469 15.69 -8.29 -5.66
N GLU A 470 14.51 -7.94 -5.13
CA GLU A 470 13.40 -8.90 -4.97
C GLU A 470 12.90 -9.46 -6.31
N ASP A 471 12.89 -8.65 -7.38
CA ASP A 471 12.53 -9.06 -8.74
C ASP A 471 13.63 -9.87 -9.48
N ARG A 472 14.79 -10.07 -8.83
CA ARG A 472 15.92 -10.90 -9.29
C ARG A 472 16.64 -10.39 -10.55
N ILE A 473 16.50 -9.11 -10.92
CA ILE A 473 17.13 -8.60 -12.16
C ILE A 473 18.61 -8.24 -12.02
N GLY A 474 19.12 -8.15 -10.79
CA GLY A 474 20.52 -7.86 -10.50
C GLY A 474 20.82 -7.68 -9.00
N HIS A 475 22.09 -7.45 -8.70
CA HIS A 475 22.59 -7.29 -7.33
C HIS A 475 23.71 -6.24 -7.26
N ALA A 476 24.12 -5.90 -6.04
CA ALA A 476 25.36 -5.21 -5.71
C ALA A 476 26.16 -6.02 -4.67
N SER A 477 27.50 -5.88 -4.68
CA SER A 477 28.41 -6.74 -3.90
C SER A 477 29.40 -5.95 -3.04
N LEU A 478 29.57 -6.37 -1.79
CA LEU A 478 30.62 -5.92 -0.88
C LEU A 478 31.49 -7.12 -0.50
N TRP A 479 32.73 -7.14 -0.96
CA TRP A 479 33.69 -8.21 -0.71
C TRP A 479 34.42 -7.98 0.61
N LEU A 480 34.27 -8.90 1.57
CA LEU A 480 34.80 -8.80 2.93
C LEU A 480 35.97 -9.77 3.13
N GLY A 481 37.15 -9.22 3.44
CA GLY A 481 38.39 -10.00 3.53
C GLY A 481 39.20 -10.01 2.24
N SER A 482 40.31 -10.76 2.25
CA SER A 482 41.31 -10.80 1.18
C SER A 482 41.66 -12.24 0.81
N GLY A 483 42.19 -12.46 -0.40
CA GLY A 483 42.49 -13.79 -0.94
C GLY A 483 41.49 -14.26 -2.00
N GLU A 484 41.27 -15.57 -2.07
CA GLU A 484 40.31 -16.21 -2.98
C GLU A 484 38.89 -15.65 -2.78
N LYS A 485 38.11 -15.51 -3.85
CA LYS A 485 36.73 -15.02 -3.78
C LYS A 485 35.73 -16.14 -3.52
N VAL A 486 34.86 -15.95 -2.53
CA VAL A 486 33.73 -16.84 -2.23
C VAL A 486 32.42 -16.08 -2.42
N GLU A 487 31.68 -16.44 -3.45
CA GLU A 487 30.40 -15.79 -3.82
C GLU A 487 29.26 -16.11 -2.84
N ALA A 488 28.29 -15.20 -2.77
CA ALA A 488 27.05 -15.42 -2.04
C ALA A 488 26.09 -16.32 -2.85
N PRO A 489 25.19 -17.09 -2.19
CA PRO A 489 24.23 -17.93 -2.89
C PRO A 489 23.40 -17.19 -3.96
N ASP A 490 23.34 -17.76 -5.17
CA ASP A 490 22.53 -17.26 -6.28
C ASP A 490 21.03 -17.38 -6.00
N LEU A 491 20.27 -16.40 -6.49
CA LEU A 491 18.81 -16.34 -6.39
C LEU A 491 18.19 -16.28 -7.81
N PRO A 492 17.69 -17.39 -8.38
CA PRO A 492 17.22 -17.42 -9.76
C PRO A 492 15.89 -16.68 -10.00
N ARG A 493 15.54 -16.46 -11.30
CA ARG A 493 14.30 -15.79 -11.74
C ARG A 493 13.06 -16.39 -11.06
N LEU A 494 12.21 -15.52 -10.52
CA LEU A 494 10.95 -15.88 -9.86
C LEU A 494 10.02 -16.70 -10.77
N MET A 495 9.32 -17.68 -10.18
CA MET A 495 8.27 -18.47 -10.83
C MET A 495 6.94 -17.69 -10.85
N LEU A 496 6.90 -16.60 -11.63
CA LEU A 496 5.78 -15.63 -11.64
C LEU A 496 4.40 -16.27 -11.86
N PHE A 497 4.29 -17.38 -12.60
CA PHE A 497 3.03 -18.10 -12.79
C PHE A 497 2.52 -18.83 -11.53
N GLU A 498 3.39 -19.32 -10.64
CA GLU A 498 2.96 -19.88 -9.35
C GLU A 498 2.47 -18.77 -8.41
N GLY A 499 3.09 -17.58 -8.46
CA GLY A 499 2.55 -16.37 -7.85
C GLY A 499 1.17 -16.00 -8.42
N MET A 500 1.03 -15.89 -9.74
CA MET A 500 -0.25 -15.64 -10.40
C MET A 500 -1.34 -16.66 -10.01
N LYS A 501 -0.97 -17.94 -9.83
CA LYS A 501 -1.85 -19.03 -9.40
C LYS A 501 -2.27 -18.91 -7.93
N MET A 502 -1.35 -18.52 -7.04
CA MET A 502 -1.63 -18.16 -5.66
C MET A 502 -2.60 -16.97 -5.56
N MET A 503 -2.31 -15.89 -6.28
CA MET A 503 -3.11 -14.64 -6.27
C MET A 503 -4.49 -14.87 -6.90
N ASN A 504 -4.59 -15.72 -7.92
CA ASN A 504 -5.86 -16.27 -8.41
C ASN A 504 -6.65 -17.05 -7.35
N GLY A 505 -5.99 -17.70 -6.39
CA GLY A 505 -6.64 -18.31 -5.24
C GLY A 505 -7.25 -17.27 -4.29
N MET A 506 -6.55 -16.15 -4.08
CA MET A 506 -6.85 -15.14 -3.07
C MET A 506 -7.83 -14.03 -3.51
N MET A 507 -7.77 -13.53 -4.74
CA MET A 507 -8.60 -12.39 -5.16
C MET A 507 -10.03 -12.81 -5.59
N GLU A 508 -11.00 -11.93 -5.37
CA GLU A 508 -12.37 -12.02 -5.89
C GLU A 508 -12.53 -11.43 -7.30
N MET A 509 -13.67 -11.71 -7.96
CA MET A 509 -14.13 -10.97 -9.15
C MET A 509 -14.43 -9.48 -8.87
N SER A 510 -14.44 -9.08 -7.59
CA SER A 510 -14.64 -7.72 -7.10
C SER A 510 -13.34 -6.91 -6.99
N GLY A 511 -12.18 -7.53 -7.25
CA GLY A 511 -10.85 -6.92 -7.08
C GLY A 511 -10.34 -6.97 -5.63
N ASN A 512 -11.20 -7.25 -4.65
CA ASN A 512 -10.80 -7.39 -3.25
C ASN A 512 -10.05 -8.71 -3.03
N MET A 513 -9.15 -8.69 -2.05
CA MET A 513 -8.65 -9.91 -1.46
C MET A 513 -9.77 -10.55 -0.62
N LYS A 514 -10.00 -11.86 -0.81
CA LYS A 514 -11.01 -12.60 -0.02
C LYS A 514 -10.66 -12.54 1.47
N PRO A 515 -11.66 -12.54 2.36
CA PRO A 515 -11.42 -12.63 3.80
C PRO A 515 -10.72 -13.95 4.16
N MET A 516 -9.73 -13.88 5.05
CA MET A 516 -9.11 -15.05 5.69
C MET A 516 -9.85 -15.41 6.97
N ASN A 517 -9.87 -16.70 7.32
CA ASN A 517 -10.36 -17.18 8.61
C ASN A 517 -9.38 -16.84 9.76
N MET A 518 -8.12 -16.59 9.44
CA MET A 518 -7.06 -16.24 10.40
C MET A 518 -6.35 -14.95 9.95
N THR A 519 -5.99 -14.10 10.91
CA THR A 519 -5.23 -12.87 10.61
C THR A 519 -3.74 -13.18 10.50
N MET A 520 -3.14 -12.94 9.33
CA MET A 520 -1.69 -12.98 9.14
C MET A 520 -1.03 -11.67 9.53
N GLY A 521 0.21 -11.72 10.02
CA GLY A 521 0.92 -10.55 10.53
C GLY A 521 2.38 -10.85 10.92
N ASN A 522 3.17 -9.80 11.10
CA ASN A 522 4.57 -9.83 11.54
C ASN A 522 5.48 -10.75 10.67
N GLN A 523 5.25 -10.76 9.36
CA GLN A 523 5.96 -11.56 8.34
C GLN A 523 6.05 -13.07 8.64
N MET A 524 5.09 -13.63 9.39
CA MET A 524 5.11 -15.04 9.85
C MET A 524 5.18 -16.06 8.72
N MET A 525 4.60 -15.75 7.56
CA MET A 525 4.72 -16.50 6.31
C MET A 525 4.99 -15.47 5.21
N ASP A 526 5.98 -15.72 4.35
CA ASP A 526 6.26 -14.88 3.20
C ASP A 526 5.60 -15.56 2.00
N MET A 527 4.53 -14.94 1.50
CA MET A 527 3.75 -15.47 0.39
C MET A 527 4.58 -15.55 -0.91
N ASN A 528 5.67 -14.78 -1.01
CA ASN A 528 6.55 -14.84 -2.17
C ASN A 528 7.42 -16.11 -2.18
N GLU A 529 7.48 -16.89 -1.09
CA GLU A 529 8.17 -18.19 -1.04
C GLU A 529 7.68 -19.16 -2.12
N VAL A 530 6.41 -19.10 -2.51
CA VAL A 530 5.85 -19.98 -3.57
C VAL A 530 6.53 -19.75 -4.93
N MET A 531 7.13 -18.57 -5.13
CA MET A 531 7.78 -18.13 -6.36
C MET A 531 9.31 -18.33 -6.36
N TYR A 532 9.92 -18.69 -5.23
CA TYR A 532 11.38 -18.77 -5.06
C TYR A 532 11.91 -20.15 -5.52
N PRO A 533 12.53 -20.27 -6.71
CA PRO A 533 12.99 -21.56 -7.24
C PRO A 533 14.13 -22.17 -6.41
N GLU A 534 14.84 -21.36 -5.62
CA GLU A 534 15.86 -21.80 -4.67
C GLU A 534 15.30 -22.53 -3.44
N LEU A 535 13.98 -22.47 -3.20
CA LEU A 535 13.34 -23.19 -2.08
C LEU A 535 12.89 -24.60 -2.49
N PRO A 536 13.09 -25.60 -1.61
CA PRO A 536 12.57 -26.95 -1.79
C PRO A 536 11.08 -26.98 -2.14
N GLU A 537 10.69 -27.89 -3.03
CA GLU A 537 9.28 -28.00 -3.45
C GLU A 537 8.38 -28.41 -2.27
N SER A 538 8.94 -29.13 -1.30
CA SER A 538 8.34 -29.44 0.01
C SER A 538 7.94 -28.17 0.78
N GLN A 539 8.86 -27.23 0.97
CA GLN A 539 8.62 -25.94 1.63
C GLN A 539 7.58 -25.11 0.84
N ARG A 540 7.71 -25.02 -0.49
CA ARG A 540 6.78 -24.24 -1.32
C ARG A 540 5.35 -24.80 -1.30
N LYS A 541 5.20 -26.13 -1.31
CA LYS A 541 3.90 -26.81 -1.13
C LYS A 541 3.35 -26.59 0.27
N MET A 542 4.19 -26.59 1.32
CA MET A 542 3.77 -26.31 2.69
C MET A 542 3.20 -24.88 2.83
N THR A 543 3.88 -23.87 2.27
CA THR A 543 3.39 -22.48 2.24
C THR A 543 2.03 -22.38 1.52
N MET A 544 1.88 -23.00 0.35
CA MET A 544 0.59 -23.07 -0.36
C MET A 544 -0.50 -23.84 0.44
N LYS A 545 -0.14 -24.87 1.21
CA LYS A 545 -1.09 -25.65 2.04
C LYS A 545 -1.61 -24.83 3.21
N HIS A 546 -0.72 -24.28 4.04
CA HIS A 546 -1.10 -23.43 5.17
C HIS A 546 -1.91 -22.21 4.71
N MET A 547 -1.55 -21.63 3.57
CA MET A 547 -2.34 -20.57 2.94
C MET A 547 -3.76 -21.03 2.60
N ASN A 548 -3.94 -22.17 1.92
CA ASN A 548 -5.28 -22.67 1.59
C ASN A 548 -6.13 -22.93 2.85
N GLU A 549 -5.53 -23.44 3.93
CA GLU A 549 -6.18 -23.63 5.24
C GLU A 549 -6.67 -22.30 5.84
N MET A 550 -5.82 -21.26 5.83
CA MET A 550 -6.18 -19.90 6.30
C MET A 550 -7.29 -19.26 5.45
N MET A 551 -7.33 -19.56 4.15
CA MET A 551 -8.40 -19.15 3.23
C MET A 551 -9.68 -19.99 3.37
N GLY A 552 -9.68 -21.07 4.17
CA GLY A 552 -10.79 -22.03 4.26
C GLY A 552 -11.02 -22.86 2.99
N ILE A 553 -10.04 -22.92 2.09
CA ILE A 553 -10.12 -23.62 0.80
C ILE A 553 -9.80 -25.10 1.03
N LYS A 554 -10.84 -25.91 1.22
CA LYS A 554 -10.71 -27.37 1.26
C LYS A 554 -10.09 -27.89 -0.03
N THR A 555 -8.97 -28.61 0.06
CA THR A 555 -8.28 -29.13 -1.12
C THR A 555 -9.00 -30.38 -1.66
N LYS A 556 -8.68 -30.82 -2.88
CA LYS A 556 -9.25 -32.07 -3.42
C LYS A 556 -8.79 -33.32 -2.66
N GLU A 557 -7.64 -33.26 -1.99
CA GLU A 557 -7.09 -34.38 -1.22
C GLU A 557 -7.93 -34.65 0.04
N GLU A 558 -8.47 -33.61 0.68
CA GLU A 558 -9.40 -33.74 1.81
C GLU A 558 -10.75 -34.37 1.42
N LYS A 559 -11.17 -34.27 0.15
CA LYS A 559 -12.42 -34.89 -0.33
C LYS A 559 -12.32 -36.40 -0.53
N ASN A 560 -11.12 -36.96 -0.54
CA ASN A 560 -10.87 -38.39 -0.74
C ASN A 560 -10.25 -39.04 0.51
N LYS A 561 -10.35 -38.41 1.69
CA LYS A 561 -9.83 -38.94 2.95
C LYS A 561 -10.88 -38.95 4.08
N GLU A 562 -11.98 -39.65 3.80
CA GLU A 562 -12.76 -40.35 4.85
C GLU A 562 -12.20 -41.76 5.06
N ASP A 563 -10.87 -41.88 5.26
CA ASP A 563 -10.24 -43.09 5.81
C ASP A 563 -9.08 -42.68 6.72
N HIS A 564 -9.08 -43.19 7.95
CA HIS A 564 -8.22 -42.76 9.05
C HIS A 564 -7.18 -43.84 9.39
N SER A 565 -6.35 -44.22 8.42
CA SER A 565 -5.09 -44.93 8.71
C SER A 565 -4.00 -44.68 7.65
N GLN A 566 -2.75 -44.95 8.04
CA GLN A 566 -1.56 -45.08 7.17
C GLN A 566 -1.12 -43.85 6.34
N HIS A 567 -0.43 -42.91 7.00
CA HIS A 567 0.77 -42.26 6.43
C HIS A 567 1.82 -42.01 7.52
N ALA A 568 2.34 -43.09 8.11
CA ALA A 568 3.65 -43.08 8.75
C ALA A 568 4.66 -43.62 7.73
N GLY A 569 5.81 -42.95 7.57
CA GLY A 569 6.81 -43.33 6.56
C GLY A 569 6.65 -42.60 5.23
N MET A 570 7.05 -41.34 5.19
CA MET A 570 7.82 -40.81 4.06
C MET A 570 9.16 -40.37 4.62
N ASP A 571 10.26 -40.92 4.10
CA ASP A 571 11.62 -40.50 4.46
C ASP A 571 11.88 -39.10 3.92
N MET A 572 11.51 -38.11 4.72
CA MET A 572 12.02 -36.75 4.58
C MET A 572 13.52 -36.79 4.88
N LYS A 573 14.34 -36.90 3.82
CA LYS A 573 15.74 -36.42 3.89
C LYS A 573 15.70 -35.01 4.48
N GLU A 574 16.65 -34.68 5.35
CA GLU A 574 16.74 -33.35 5.96
C GLU A 574 17.15 -32.29 4.92
N GLU A 575 16.19 -31.87 4.09
CA GLU A 575 16.32 -30.72 3.21
C GLU A 575 16.52 -29.48 4.09
N LYS A 576 17.69 -28.82 3.96
CA LYS A 576 18.00 -27.60 4.70
C LYS A 576 16.97 -26.50 4.39
N THR A 577 16.01 -26.31 5.30
CA THR A 577 15.06 -25.19 5.25
C THR A 577 15.81 -23.88 5.47
N ILE A 578 15.68 -22.93 4.53
CA ILE A 578 16.34 -21.63 4.61
C ILE A 578 15.62 -20.76 5.64
N LYS A 579 16.29 -20.46 6.77
CA LYS A 579 15.74 -19.63 7.84
C LYS A 579 15.91 -18.16 7.47
N ARG A 580 14.85 -17.55 6.93
CA ARG A 580 14.77 -16.10 6.73
C ARG A 580 14.45 -15.33 8.02
N LEU A 581 14.71 -14.02 8.02
CA LEU A 581 14.17 -13.10 9.02
C LEU A 581 12.64 -12.97 8.90
N SER A 582 11.99 -12.70 10.03
CA SER A 582 10.62 -12.19 10.12
C SER A 582 10.47 -11.33 11.37
N TYR A 583 9.53 -10.39 11.37
CA TYR A 583 9.29 -9.57 12.55
C TYR A 583 8.81 -10.37 13.78
N ASN A 584 8.21 -11.54 13.60
CA ASN A 584 7.73 -12.36 14.72
C ASN A 584 8.86 -13.11 15.46
N ILE A 585 10.09 -13.14 14.95
CA ILE A 585 11.27 -13.66 15.69
C ILE A 585 12.11 -12.57 16.35
N LEU A 586 11.99 -11.30 15.91
CA LEU A 586 12.62 -10.15 16.59
C LEU A 586 12.05 -9.95 18.00
N LYS A 587 12.94 -9.56 18.94
CA LYS A 587 12.62 -9.28 20.35
C LYS A 587 13.51 -8.15 20.86
N SER A 588 12.93 -7.16 21.54
CA SER A 588 13.67 -6.13 22.27
C SER A 588 14.41 -6.74 23.48
N PRO A 589 15.63 -6.29 23.83
CA PRO A 589 16.31 -6.69 25.06
C PRO A 589 15.60 -6.12 26.31
N GLU A 590 15.08 -4.90 26.23
CA GLU A 590 14.29 -4.25 27.29
C GLU A 590 12.78 -4.39 27.06
N LYS A 591 11.96 -4.22 28.10
CA LYS A 591 10.50 -4.08 27.93
C LYS A 591 10.19 -2.78 27.17
N THR A 592 9.24 -2.81 26.24
CA THR A 592 8.87 -1.64 25.41
C THR A 592 7.49 -1.07 25.72
N ILE A 593 6.84 -1.57 26.78
CA ILE A 593 5.45 -1.21 27.14
C ILE A 593 5.26 0.30 27.36
N LEU A 594 4.08 0.78 26.98
CA LEU A 594 3.68 2.18 27.09
C LEU A 594 2.88 2.42 28.39
N PRO A 595 2.99 3.60 29.03
CA PRO A 595 2.59 3.81 30.43
C PRO A 595 1.12 4.25 30.64
N THR A 596 0.16 3.74 29.87
CA THR A 596 -1.28 3.97 30.14
C THR A 596 -2.19 2.89 29.55
N ASP A 597 -3.26 2.57 30.27
CA ASP A 597 -4.30 1.62 29.86
C ASP A 597 -5.23 2.19 28.76
N SER A 598 -5.20 3.51 28.54
CA SER A 598 -6.06 4.22 27.58
C SER A 598 -5.46 4.28 26.19
N ILE A 599 -5.77 3.28 25.34
CA ILE A 599 -5.30 3.17 23.96
C ILE A 599 -6.38 3.60 22.96
N ARG A 600 -6.05 4.57 22.09
CA ARG A 600 -6.88 4.97 20.94
C ARG A 600 -6.57 4.07 19.75
N GLU A 601 -7.45 3.12 19.44
CA GLU A 601 -7.32 2.30 18.24
C GLU A 601 -7.71 3.06 16.96
N MET A 602 -6.89 2.92 15.92
CA MET A 602 -7.16 3.36 14.56
C MET A 602 -6.94 2.19 13.60
N LYS A 603 -7.68 2.19 12.49
CA LYS A 603 -7.63 1.11 11.48
C LYS A 603 -7.45 1.74 10.11
N PHE A 604 -6.50 1.25 9.34
CA PHE A 604 -6.28 1.66 7.96
C PHE A 604 -6.26 0.43 7.04
N THR A 605 -6.89 0.56 5.88
CA THR A 605 -6.74 -0.39 4.77
C THR A 605 -5.75 0.19 3.77
N LEU A 606 -4.62 -0.47 3.53
CA LEU A 606 -3.69 -0.09 2.46
C LEU A 606 -4.24 -0.62 1.14
N GLU A 607 -4.47 0.26 0.17
CA GLU A 607 -5.10 -0.07 -1.11
C GLU A 607 -4.37 0.58 -2.27
N GLY A 608 -4.29 -0.13 -3.39
CA GLY A 608 -3.55 0.28 -4.57
C GLY A 608 -4.21 -0.14 -5.88
N ASN A 609 -3.84 0.54 -6.96
CA ASN A 609 -4.25 0.23 -8.32
C ASN A 609 -3.09 0.48 -9.29
N MET A 610 -2.62 -0.57 -9.97
CA MET A 610 -1.53 -0.49 -10.95
C MET A 610 -1.91 0.33 -12.18
N ASN A 611 -3.14 0.13 -12.70
CA ASN A 611 -3.62 0.67 -13.98
C ASN A 611 -3.55 2.20 -14.13
N HIS A 612 -3.59 2.95 -13.01
CA HIS A 612 -3.40 4.40 -12.99
C HIS A 612 -2.39 4.85 -11.91
N TYR A 613 -1.67 3.87 -11.35
CA TYR A 613 -0.71 4.00 -10.27
C TYR A 613 -1.20 4.88 -9.10
N LEU A 614 -2.33 4.46 -8.51
CA LEU A 614 -2.97 5.14 -7.39
C LEU A 614 -2.76 4.35 -6.10
N TRP A 615 -2.15 4.97 -5.09
CA TRP A 615 -1.80 4.32 -3.83
C TRP A 615 -2.37 5.11 -2.65
N THR A 616 -3.07 4.40 -1.75
CA THR A 616 -3.97 5.03 -0.77
C THR A 616 -4.03 4.29 0.57
N LEU A 617 -4.50 5.02 1.59
CA LEU A 617 -5.09 4.40 2.77
C LEU A 617 -6.61 4.66 2.70
N ASP A 618 -7.44 3.67 3.02
CA ASP A 618 -8.93 3.74 3.01
C ASP A 618 -9.52 4.36 1.73
N ASN A 619 -9.00 3.98 0.55
CA ASN A 619 -9.38 4.56 -0.75
C ASN A 619 -9.24 6.10 -0.83
N LYS A 620 -8.29 6.70 -0.09
CA LYS A 620 -7.97 8.12 -0.14
C LYS A 620 -6.47 8.39 -0.10
N THR A 621 -6.00 9.24 -1.01
CA THR A 621 -4.64 9.82 -0.94
C THR A 621 -4.53 10.84 0.20
N VAL A 622 -3.31 11.25 0.50
CA VAL A 622 -3.02 12.41 1.38
C VAL A 622 -3.69 13.71 0.90
N THR A 623 -4.01 13.84 -0.39
CA THR A 623 -4.75 15.01 -0.95
C THR A 623 -6.27 14.89 -0.87
N GLU A 624 -6.81 13.71 -0.53
CA GLU A 624 -8.25 13.44 -0.33
C GLU A 624 -8.64 13.31 1.17
N THR A 625 -7.73 13.64 2.10
CA THR A 625 -7.94 13.63 3.56
C THR A 625 -7.44 14.88 4.28
N ASP A 626 -8.14 15.27 5.35
CA ASP A 626 -7.63 16.18 6.37
C ASP A 626 -6.59 15.51 7.29
N LYS A 627 -5.91 16.32 8.10
CA LYS A 627 -4.94 15.86 9.11
C LYS A 627 -5.63 15.14 10.25
N ILE A 628 -5.00 14.09 10.78
CA ILE A 628 -5.48 13.34 11.94
C ILE A 628 -5.05 14.06 13.21
N LEU A 629 -6.01 14.62 13.94
CA LEU A 629 -5.74 15.30 15.20
C LEU A 629 -5.36 14.31 16.30
N VAL A 630 -4.25 14.60 16.98
CA VAL A 630 -3.70 13.81 18.10
C VAL A 630 -3.41 14.68 19.33
N LYS A 631 -3.53 14.09 20.52
CA LYS A 631 -3.37 14.76 21.81
C LYS A 631 -2.09 14.33 22.49
N LYS A 632 -1.29 15.30 22.96
CA LYS A 632 -0.03 15.00 23.66
C LYS A 632 -0.33 14.19 24.94
N GLY A 633 0.21 12.97 25.00
CA GLY A 633 -0.01 12.00 26.08
C GLY A 633 -0.91 10.81 25.75
N GLU A 634 -1.61 10.78 24.60
CA GLU A 634 -2.39 9.59 24.20
C GLU A 634 -1.49 8.49 23.61
N ILE A 635 -1.88 7.21 23.77
CA ILE A 635 -1.33 6.11 22.96
C ILE A 635 -2.23 5.93 21.74
N LEU A 636 -1.63 5.88 20.55
CA LEU A 636 -2.33 5.45 19.34
C LEU A 636 -1.86 4.06 18.95
N ARG A 637 -2.81 3.14 18.80
CA ARG A 637 -2.59 1.81 18.21
C ARG A 637 -3.13 1.81 16.78
N ILE A 638 -2.26 1.64 15.79
CA ILE A 638 -2.64 1.60 14.38
C ILE A 638 -2.62 0.15 13.90
N LYS A 639 -3.79 -0.37 13.49
CA LYS A 639 -3.92 -1.66 12.83
C LYS A 639 -4.07 -1.45 11.32
N MET A 640 -3.07 -1.89 10.55
CA MET A 640 -2.99 -1.72 9.10
C MET A 640 -3.22 -3.06 8.41
N TYR A 641 -4.19 -3.13 7.50
CA TYR A 641 -4.44 -4.31 6.67
C TYR A 641 -4.10 -4.00 5.21
N ASN A 642 -3.25 -4.81 4.58
CA ASN A 642 -2.89 -4.65 3.17
C ASN A 642 -3.85 -5.43 2.26
N ASN A 643 -4.73 -4.69 1.58
CA ASN A 643 -5.68 -5.20 0.57
C ASN A 643 -5.13 -5.01 -0.87
N SER A 644 -3.84 -4.74 -1.03
CA SER A 644 -3.16 -4.62 -2.32
C SER A 644 -2.22 -5.81 -2.61
N MET A 645 -1.68 -5.85 -3.82
CA MET A 645 -0.81 -6.93 -4.31
C MET A 645 0.68 -6.68 -4.07
N MET A 646 1.04 -5.49 -3.57
CA MET A 646 2.42 -5.06 -3.33
C MET A 646 2.73 -5.00 -1.84
N ARG A 647 4.03 -5.10 -1.51
CA ARG A 647 4.56 -4.75 -0.19
C ARG A 647 4.46 -3.23 0.04
N HIS A 648 4.35 -2.80 1.30
CA HIS A 648 4.38 -1.38 1.68
C HIS A 648 5.22 -1.17 2.96
N PRO A 649 6.36 -0.47 2.91
CA PRO A 649 7.12 -0.10 4.08
C PRO A 649 6.56 1.21 4.65
N MET A 650 5.73 1.11 5.70
CA MET A 650 5.04 2.26 6.28
C MET A 650 5.93 2.95 7.33
N HIS A 651 6.38 4.17 7.05
CA HIS A 651 7.23 5.00 7.91
C HIS A 651 6.43 6.06 8.69
N LEU A 652 6.81 6.31 9.94
CA LEU A 652 6.31 7.41 10.79
C LEU A 652 7.46 8.34 11.21
N HIS A 653 7.37 9.61 10.82
CA HIS A 653 8.38 10.61 11.18
C HIS A 653 8.40 10.90 12.69
N GLY A 654 9.59 11.09 13.27
CA GLY A 654 9.78 11.63 14.63
C GLY A 654 9.39 10.74 15.80
N HIS A 655 8.99 9.48 15.57
CA HIS A 655 8.55 8.54 16.61
C HIS A 655 9.06 7.13 16.32
N ASP A 656 9.70 6.49 17.30
CA ASP A 656 9.76 5.03 17.33
C ASP A 656 8.41 4.47 17.79
N PHE A 657 7.90 3.46 17.10
CA PHE A 657 6.71 2.70 17.46
C PHE A 657 7.04 1.25 17.83
N ARG A 658 6.23 0.66 18.71
CA ARG A 658 6.28 -0.78 19.03
C ARG A 658 5.62 -1.57 17.90
N LEU A 659 6.28 -2.61 17.39
CA LEU A 659 5.65 -3.57 16.48
C LEU A 659 5.06 -4.75 17.27
N ILE A 660 3.73 -4.84 17.34
CA ILE A 660 3.03 -5.77 18.23
C ILE A 660 3.08 -7.20 17.68
N ASN A 661 4.04 -7.97 18.21
CA ASN A 661 4.33 -9.36 17.83
C ASN A 661 4.21 -10.34 19.02
N SER A 662 4.57 -11.61 18.80
CA SER A 662 4.51 -12.67 19.84
C SER A 662 5.37 -12.46 21.08
N LYS A 663 6.19 -11.40 21.16
CA LYS A 663 7.05 -11.11 22.31
C LYS A 663 6.39 -10.23 23.38
N GLY A 664 5.17 -9.74 23.13
CA GLY A 664 4.32 -9.07 24.11
C GLY A 664 4.95 -7.80 24.68
N GLU A 665 5.38 -7.85 25.95
CA GLU A 665 6.09 -6.73 26.60
C GLU A 665 7.43 -6.41 25.92
N TYR A 666 8.07 -7.39 25.29
CA TYR A 666 9.36 -7.29 24.60
C TYR A 666 9.22 -7.18 23.07
N ALA A 667 8.06 -6.72 22.58
CA ALA A 667 7.85 -6.31 21.21
C ALA A 667 8.96 -5.32 20.75
N PRO A 668 9.58 -5.50 19.57
CA PRO A 668 10.65 -4.61 19.10
C PRO A 668 10.13 -3.20 18.79
N LEU A 669 11.03 -2.22 18.83
CA LEU A 669 10.78 -0.88 18.30
C LEU A 669 11.20 -0.83 16.82
N LYS A 670 10.43 -0.10 16.01
CA LYS A 670 10.70 0.24 14.60
C LYS A 670 10.18 1.66 14.35
N ASN A 671 10.66 2.33 13.30
CA ASN A 671 10.10 3.58 12.79
C ASN A 671 9.60 3.48 11.33
N VAL A 672 9.89 2.36 10.66
CA VAL A 672 9.30 1.92 9.39
C VAL A 672 8.88 0.45 9.52
N VAL A 673 7.84 -0.02 8.82
CA VAL A 673 7.43 -1.45 8.87
C VAL A 673 6.87 -1.95 7.54
N ASP A 674 7.43 -3.04 7.01
CA ASP A 674 6.93 -3.75 5.83
C ASP A 674 5.60 -4.45 6.12
N ILE A 675 4.69 -4.43 5.14
CA ILE A 675 3.38 -5.07 5.25
C ILE A 675 3.10 -5.78 3.93
N MET A 676 3.18 -7.10 3.93
CA MET A 676 2.99 -7.93 2.74
C MET A 676 1.52 -7.97 2.30
N PRO A 677 1.21 -8.41 1.05
CA PRO A 677 -0.17 -8.63 0.62
C PRO A 677 -0.97 -9.49 1.58
N MET A 678 -2.22 -9.12 1.85
CA MET A 678 -3.11 -9.72 2.86
C MET A 678 -2.64 -9.63 4.33
N GLU A 679 -1.46 -9.09 4.60
CA GLU A 679 -0.94 -8.99 5.96
C GLU A 679 -1.69 -7.92 6.78
N THR A 680 -1.83 -8.17 8.08
CA THR A 680 -2.33 -7.21 9.05
C THR A 680 -1.30 -6.96 10.14
N VAL A 681 -0.64 -5.80 10.07
CA VAL A 681 0.34 -5.34 11.07
C VAL A 681 -0.33 -4.43 12.08
N THR A 682 0.14 -4.46 13.35
CA THR A 682 -0.34 -3.56 14.41
C THR A 682 0.85 -2.89 15.09
N ILE A 683 0.84 -1.56 15.12
CA ILE A 683 1.88 -0.74 15.76
C ILE A 683 1.30 0.14 16.88
N GLU A 684 2.11 0.51 17.86
CA GLU A 684 1.73 1.41 18.96
C GLU A 684 2.79 2.49 19.19
N PHE A 685 2.37 3.75 19.33
CA PHE A 685 3.25 4.83 19.79
C PHE A 685 2.55 5.75 20.79
N ALA A 686 3.34 6.40 21.65
CA ALA A 686 2.86 7.53 22.45
C ALA A 686 2.92 8.79 21.59
N ALA A 687 1.81 9.52 21.49
CA ALA A 687 1.82 10.87 20.94
C ALA A 687 2.45 11.83 21.96
N ASN A 688 3.78 11.94 21.96
CA ASN A 688 4.52 12.76 22.93
C ASN A 688 5.43 13.82 22.28
N GLN A 689 5.37 13.98 20.96
CA GLN A 689 6.03 15.04 20.19
C GLN A 689 5.22 16.35 20.18
N ASP A 690 5.53 17.26 19.26
CA ASP A 690 4.78 18.49 18.97
C ASP A 690 4.82 18.73 17.45
N GLY A 691 3.83 19.41 16.86
CA GLY A 691 3.81 19.79 15.44
C GLY A 691 3.03 18.87 14.50
N ASP A 692 3.40 18.87 13.23
CA ASP A 692 2.78 18.07 12.16
C ASP A 692 3.74 16.96 11.70
N TRP A 693 3.34 15.70 11.71
CA TRP A 693 4.21 14.55 11.42
C TRP A 693 3.66 13.72 10.26
N PHE A 694 4.52 13.35 9.32
CA PHE A 694 4.12 12.58 8.14
C PHE A 694 4.15 11.08 8.42
N PHE A 695 3.21 10.36 7.82
CA PHE A 695 3.08 8.91 7.90
C PHE A 695 2.76 8.37 6.51
N HIS A 696 3.66 7.62 5.90
CA HIS A 696 3.55 7.27 4.48
C HIS A 696 4.19 5.92 4.14
N CYS A 697 3.81 5.38 2.99
CA CYS A 697 4.57 4.30 2.35
C CYS A 697 5.88 4.88 1.81
N HIS A 698 7.02 4.24 2.11
CA HIS A 698 8.35 4.72 1.72
C HIS A 698 8.88 4.09 0.42
N ILE A 699 8.04 3.36 -0.32
CA ILE A 699 8.25 3.28 -1.77
C ILE A 699 8.01 4.70 -2.31
N LEU A 700 9.07 5.37 -2.79
CA LEU A 700 9.08 6.80 -3.15
C LEU A 700 7.93 7.15 -4.11
N TYR A 701 7.68 6.28 -5.08
CA TYR A 701 6.62 6.43 -6.05
C TYR A 701 5.21 6.23 -5.45
N HIS A 702 5.03 5.37 -4.44
CA HIS A 702 3.76 5.25 -3.68
C HIS A 702 3.49 6.51 -2.84
N MET A 703 4.53 7.09 -2.22
CA MET A 703 4.42 8.36 -1.49
C MET A 703 3.91 9.47 -2.42
N MET A 704 4.54 9.64 -3.58
CA MET A 704 4.17 10.66 -4.58
C MET A 704 2.79 10.40 -5.21
N ALA A 705 2.43 9.14 -5.44
CA ALA A 705 1.08 8.72 -5.84
C ALA A 705 0.02 8.92 -4.73
N GLY A 706 0.44 9.22 -3.50
CA GLY A 706 -0.39 9.82 -2.46
C GLY A 706 -0.60 8.96 -1.21
N MET A 707 0.17 7.89 -1.03
CA MET A 707 -0.02 6.90 0.03
C MET A 707 0.48 7.37 1.40
N GLY A 708 -0.26 8.31 2.01
CA GLY A 708 0.07 8.79 3.36
C GLY A 708 -1.06 9.50 4.10
N ARG A 709 -0.71 9.92 5.32
CA ARG A 709 -1.50 10.70 6.28
C ARG A 709 -0.57 11.66 7.02
N VAL A 710 -1.15 12.68 7.66
CA VAL A 710 -0.43 13.59 8.56
C VAL A 710 -1.08 13.52 9.93
N PHE A 711 -0.30 13.22 10.97
CA PHE A 711 -0.70 13.37 12.37
C PHE A 711 -0.39 14.80 12.82
N SER A 712 -1.37 15.50 13.39
CA SER A 712 -1.28 16.91 13.76
C SER A 712 -1.60 17.07 15.23
N TYR A 713 -0.63 17.53 16.01
CA TYR A 713 -0.81 17.69 17.45
C TYR A 713 -1.73 18.89 17.77
N GLU A 714 -2.68 18.66 18.67
CA GLU A 714 -3.57 19.72 19.16
C GLU A 714 -2.77 20.75 19.99
N ASN A 715 -3.04 22.04 19.75
CA ASN A 715 -2.42 23.18 20.43
C ASN A 715 -0.89 23.32 20.24
N SER A 716 -0.35 22.75 19.16
CA SER A 716 1.07 22.86 18.82
C SER A 716 1.59 24.27 18.65
N LYS A 717 2.89 24.44 18.94
CA LYS A 717 3.60 25.71 18.75
C LYS A 717 3.57 26.16 17.27
N PRO A 718 3.52 27.47 17.01
CA PRO A 718 3.72 27.99 15.66
C PRO A 718 5.11 27.60 15.13
N ASN A 719 5.16 26.82 14.05
CA ASN A 719 6.40 26.43 13.40
C ASN A 719 7.04 27.66 12.71
N PRO A 720 8.26 28.10 13.11
CA PRO A 720 8.87 29.33 12.61
C PRO A 720 9.36 29.23 11.16
N GLN A 721 9.59 28.02 10.63
CA GLN A 721 9.97 27.82 9.23
C GLN A 721 8.77 28.01 8.29
N LEU A 722 7.54 27.82 8.78
CA LEU A 722 6.30 27.77 7.99
C LEU A 722 5.22 28.75 8.50
N PRO A 723 5.50 30.07 8.54
CA PRO A 723 4.62 31.06 9.15
C PRO A 723 3.23 31.17 8.49
N ASN A 724 3.11 30.90 7.18
CA ASN A 724 1.83 30.83 6.50
C ASN A 724 1.38 29.37 6.31
N ARG A 725 0.82 28.77 7.38
CA ARG A 725 0.34 27.37 7.39
C ARG A 725 -0.65 27.04 6.25
N LYS A 726 -1.47 28.00 5.79
CA LYS A 726 -2.42 27.80 4.67
C LYS A 726 -1.71 27.68 3.32
N LEU A 727 -0.71 28.54 3.06
CA LEU A 727 0.09 28.48 1.83
C LEU A 727 1.03 27.26 1.84
N ALA A 728 1.61 26.94 2.99
CA ALA A 728 2.45 25.76 3.18
C ALA A 728 1.67 24.48 2.86
N TRP A 729 0.49 24.29 3.48
CA TRP A 729 -0.41 23.17 3.17
C TRP A 729 -0.82 23.12 1.68
N LYS A 730 -1.14 24.28 1.07
CA LYS A 730 -1.46 24.34 -0.37
C LYS A 730 -0.28 23.90 -1.26
N ASN A 731 0.97 24.13 -0.84
CA ASN A 731 2.16 23.72 -1.57
C ASN A 731 2.47 22.23 -1.36
N PHE A 732 2.44 21.73 -0.11
CA PHE A 732 2.60 20.30 0.19
C PHE A 732 1.63 19.43 -0.62
N LEU A 733 0.37 19.87 -0.78
CA LEU A 733 -0.63 19.17 -1.59
C LEU A 733 -0.47 19.31 -3.12
N LYS A 734 0.66 19.83 -3.64
CA LYS A 734 0.95 19.88 -5.09
C LYS A 734 1.62 18.62 -5.62
N ASP A 735 2.44 17.97 -4.81
CA ASP A 735 3.33 16.90 -5.28
C ASP A 735 2.52 15.66 -5.70
N ASN A 736 1.40 15.43 -5.03
CA ASN A 736 0.37 14.45 -5.40
C ASN A 736 -0.72 15.01 -6.35
N LYS A 737 -0.46 16.15 -7.01
CA LYS A 737 -1.33 16.76 -8.03
C LYS A 737 -0.57 17.12 -9.31
N MET A 738 0.59 16.50 -9.52
CA MET A 738 1.32 16.60 -10.79
C MET A 738 0.46 16.10 -11.96
N ILE A 739 0.67 16.69 -13.12
CA ILE A 739 -0.01 16.31 -14.37
C ILE A 739 0.86 15.25 -15.05
N SER A 740 0.30 14.07 -15.29
CA SER A 740 0.96 13.00 -16.04
C SER A 740 0.28 12.82 -17.39
N SER A 741 1.03 12.97 -18.48
CA SER A 741 0.53 12.83 -19.84
C SER A 741 1.24 11.72 -20.61
N MET A 742 0.53 11.10 -21.54
CA MET A 742 0.99 10.13 -22.52
C MET A 742 0.51 10.56 -23.90
N ALA A 743 1.30 10.28 -24.93
CA ALA A 743 0.85 10.30 -26.32
C ALA A 743 1.27 9.01 -27.02
N MET A 744 0.41 8.49 -27.89
CA MET A 744 0.73 7.45 -28.86
C MET A 744 0.39 7.96 -30.27
N LEU A 745 1.24 7.65 -31.24
CA LEU A 745 1.01 7.95 -32.65
C LEU A 745 1.40 6.73 -33.48
N ASP A 746 0.42 6.02 -34.03
CA ASP A 746 0.61 4.98 -35.03
C ASP A 746 0.51 5.60 -36.43
N VAL A 747 1.55 5.41 -37.24
CA VAL A 747 1.62 5.86 -38.63
C VAL A 747 1.73 4.61 -39.50
N ALA A 748 0.60 4.19 -40.06
CA ALA A 748 0.48 2.99 -40.89
C ALA A 748 0.07 3.33 -42.33
N SER A 749 0.29 2.39 -43.25
CA SER A 749 0.01 2.55 -44.68
C SER A 749 -1.47 2.83 -45.03
N ASN A 750 -2.40 2.46 -44.15
CA ASN A 750 -3.84 2.71 -44.31
C ASN A 750 -4.33 3.93 -43.50
N LYS A 751 -3.89 4.06 -42.24
CA LYS A 751 -4.35 5.09 -41.31
C LYS A 751 -3.25 5.69 -40.43
N ILE A 752 -3.49 6.92 -40.02
CA ILE A 752 -2.83 7.60 -38.90
C ILE A 752 -3.78 7.47 -37.71
N HIS A 753 -3.29 6.99 -36.57
CA HIS A 753 -4.05 6.86 -35.32
C HIS A 753 -3.28 7.52 -34.18
N ALA A 754 -3.93 8.40 -33.42
CA ALA A 754 -3.30 9.21 -32.38
C ALA A 754 -4.12 9.18 -31.09
N GLU A 755 -3.50 8.72 -30.01
CA GLU A 755 -4.09 8.70 -28.68
C GLU A 755 -3.33 9.63 -27.74
N THR A 756 -4.05 10.25 -26.80
CA THR A 756 -3.45 10.97 -25.68
C THR A 756 -4.25 10.71 -24.41
N MET A 757 -3.53 10.51 -23.31
CA MET A 757 -4.10 10.48 -21.96
C MET A 757 -3.42 11.55 -21.13
N THR A 758 -4.17 12.28 -20.32
CA THR A 758 -3.64 13.21 -19.32
C THR A 758 -4.39 13.06 -18.01
N MET A 759 -3.68 12.65 -16.97
CA MET A 759 -4.16 12.58 -15.59
C MET A 759 -3.91 13.90 -14.86
N PHE A 760 -4.97 14.43 -14.23
CA PHE A 760 -4.94 15.66 -13.43
C PHE A 760 -5.05 15.30 -11.94
N GLY A 761 -3.90 14.99 -11.32
CA GLY A 761 -3.87 14.37 -10.00
C GLY A 761 -4.50 12.96 -10.00
N PRO A 762 -4.93 12.43 -8.84
CA PRO A 762 -5.08 10.99 -8.64
C PRO A 762 -6.26 10.30 -9.36
N ARG A 763 -7.23 11.05 -9.90
CA ARG A 763 -8.54 10.48 -10.33
C ARG A 763 -9.24 11.15 -11.51
N TRP A 764 -8.73 12.27 -12.04
CA TRP A 764 -9.34 12.94 -13.20
C TRP A 764 -8.51 12.66 -14.45
N ALA A 765 -9.17 12.25 -15.54
CA ALA A 765 -8.52 11.95 -16.80
C ALA A 765 -9.15 12.75 -17.95
N ASN A 766 -8.31 13.25 -18.84
CA ASN A 766 -8.68 13.54 -20.22
C ASN A 766 -8.12 12.43 -21.11
N LEU A 767 -8.98 11.82 -21.93
CA LEU A 767 -8.65 10.80 -22.92
C LEU A 767 -9.05 11.35 -24.29
N ASN A 768 -8.11 11.43 -25.22
CA ASN A 768 -8.40 11.82 -26.61
C ASN A 768 -7.86 10.78 -27.57
N GLU A 769 -8.57 10.59 -28.66
CA GLU A 769 -8.36 9.55 -29.66
C GLU A 769 -8.74 10.14 -31.01
N PHE A 770 -7.92 9.96 -32.03
CA PHE A 770 -8.14 10.48 -33.38
C PHE A 770 -7.62 9.50 -34.42
N HIS A 771 -8.45 9.10 -35.39
CA HIS A 771 -8.00 8.33 -36.55
C HIS A 771 -8.39 8.97 -37.86
N SER A 772 -7.49 8.86 -38.84
CA SER A 772 -7.70 9.34 -40.20
C SER A 772 -7.05 8.41 -41.22
N ASN A 773 -7.71 8.21 -42.34
CA ASN A 773 -7.03 7.76 -43.56
C ASN A 773 -6.19 8.90 -44.17
N TRP A 774 -5.28 8.56 -45.09
CA TRP A 774 -4.28 9.51 -45.64
C TRP A 774 -4.83 10.62 -46.54
N ASP A 775 -6.02 10.44 -47.12
CA ASP A 775 -6.71 11.50 -47.89
C ASP A 775 -7.65 12.37 -47.03
N PHE A 776 -7.74 12.06 -45.72
CA PHE A 776 -8.62 12.69 -44.74
C PHE A 776 -10.11 12.66 -45.12
N ASN A 777 -10.55 11.78 -46.02
CA ASN A 777 -11.96 11.59 -46.37
C ASN A 777 -12.73 10.75 -45.34
N HIS A 778 -12.02 9.99 -44.50
CA HIS A 778 -12.53 9.37 -43.29
C HIS A 778 -11.66 9.83 -42.11
N PHE A 779 -12.18 10.78 -41.33
CA PHE A 779 -11.58 11.26 -40.08
C PHE A 779 -12.59 11.15 -38.95
N GLU A 780 -12.15 10.63 -37.80
CA GLU A 780 -12.92 10.65 -36.56
C GLU A 780 -12.05 11.03 -35.38
N GLY A 781 -12.67 11.56 -34.33
CA GLY A 781 -12.00 11.84 -33.08
C GLY A 781 -12.94 11.93 -31.89
N ASN A 782 -12.46 11.48 -30.73
CA ASN A 782 -13.12 11.61 -29.45
C ASN A 782 -12.25 12.44 -28.49
N VAL A 783 -12.85 13.38 -27.77
CA VAL A 783 -12.24 14.16 -26.68
C VAL A 783 -13.11 13.93 -25.45
N LYS A 784 -12.65 13.11 -24.50
CA LYS A 784 -13.39 12.66 -23.31
C LYS A 784 -12.73 13.24 -22.04
N VAL A 785 -13.50 13.75 -21.09
CA VAL A 785 -13.01 14.19 -19.77
C VAL A 785 -13.89 13.60 -18.68
N GLY A 786 -13.28 12.89 -17.73
CA GLY A 786 -14.01 12.13 -16.71
C GLY A 786 -13.26 11.96 -15.38
N ARG A 787 -13.95 11.38 -14.39
CA ARG A 787 -13.39 11.06 -13.07
C ARG A 787 -13.57 9.59 -12.72
N PHE A 788 -12.46 8.91 -12.45
CA PHE A 788 -12.45 7.51 -12.02
C PHE A 788 -13.15 7.30 -10.67
N LEU A 789 -14.02 6.29 -10.59
CA LEU A 789 -14.82 5.96 -9.42
C LEU A 789 -14.36 4.68 -8.69
N GLY A 790 -14.55 4.65 -7.38
CA GLY A 790 -14.16 3.52 -6.53
C GLY A 790 -12.65 3.40 -6.32
N LYS A 791 -12.22 2.29 -5.72
CA LYS A 791 -10.79 2.02 -5.41
C LYS A 791 -10.04 1.39 -6.58
N PHE A 792 -10.66 0.43 -7.27
CA PHE A 792 -10.08 -0.22 -8.46
C PHE A 792 -10.24 0.60 -9.75
N GLN A 793 -10.88 1.77 -9.68
CA GLN A 793 -11.05 2.74 -10.78
C GLN A 793 -11.71 2.20 -12.07
N TRP A 794 -12.31 1.01 -12.04
CA TRP A 794 -12.90 0.35 -13.21
C TRP A 794 -14.01 1.14 -13.92
N ALA A 795 -14.57 2.20 -13.32
CA ALA A 795 -15.63 3.01 -13.90
C ALA A 795 -15.19 4.47 -14.08
N LEU A 796 -15.31 4.98 -15.31
CA LEU A 796 -15.00 6.35 -15.70
C LEU A 796 -16.22 6.99 -16.38
N PRO A 797 -17.16 7.61 -15.64
CA PRO A 797 -18.11 8.54 -16.22
C PRO A 797 -17.39 9.76 -16.81
N TYR A 798 -17.81 10.18 -18.01
CA TYR A 798 -17.20 11.28 -18.74
C TYR A 798 -18.22 12.14 -19.50
N ALA A 799 -17.82 13.37 -19.80
CA ALA A 799 -18.43 14.23 -20.79
C ALA A 799 -17.38 14.60 -21.85
N GLY A 800 -17.81 14.93 -23.07
CA GLY A 800 -16.85 15.12 -24.16
C GLY A 800 -17.45 15.56 -25.48
N PHE A 801 -16.62 15.54 -26.51
CA PHE A 801 -17.00 15.83 -27.89
C PHE A 801 -16.49 14.71 -28.81
N ARG A 802 -17.35 14.29 -29.73
CA ARG A 802 -17.00 13.47 -30.89
C ARG A 802 -16.98 14.34 -32.14
N VAL A 803 -16.01 14.11 -33.01
CA VAL A 803 -15.91 14.71 -34.35
C VAL A 803 -15.94 13.56 -35.35
N GLN A 804 -16.79 13.63 -36.37
CA GLN A 804 -16.84 12.63 -37.45
C GLN A 804 -16.96 13.33 -38.81
N LYS A 805 -16.09 12.98 -39.74
CA LYS A 805 -16.07 13.44 -41.14
C LYS A 805 -15.86 12.23 -42.04
N ASN A 806 -16.95 11.69 -42.59
CA ASN A 806 -16.94 10.66 -43.61
C ASN A 806 -17.99 10.96 -44.70
N HIS A 807 -17.99 10.17 -45.78
CA HIS A 807 -18.86 10.40 -46.94
C HIS A 807 -20.35 10.32 -46.59
N GLU A 808 -20.78 9.27 -45.85
CA GLU A 808 -22.18 9.09 -45.44
C GLU A 808 -22.70 10.27 -44.59
N ILE A 809 -21.87 10.91 -43.77
CA ILE A 809 -22.24 12.13 -43.02
C ILE A 809 -22.41 13.33 -43.95
N MET A 810 -21.58 13.47 -44.99
CA MET A 810 -21.75 14.54 -45.98
C MET A 810 -22.99 14.33 -46.84
N GLU A 811 -23.27 13.11 -47.29
CA GLU A 811 -24.51 12.75 -47.98
C GLU A 811 -25.73 12.99 -47.10
N ARG A 812 -25.69 12.59 -45.82
CA ARG A 812 -26.78 12.83 -44.87
C ARG A 812 -27.07 14.32 -44.69
N GLN A 813 -26.04 15.15 -44.53
CA GLN A 813 -26.22 16.60 -44.42
C GLN A 813 -26.81 17.17 -45.70
N MET A 814 -26.32 16.79 -46.89
CA MET A 814 -26.92 17.23 -48.15
C MET A 814 -28.36 16.72 -48.38
N ALA A 815 -28.73 15.59 -47.81
CA ALA A 815 -30.10 15.07 -47.85
C ALA A 815 -31.02 15.88 -46.91
N GLU A 816 -30.63 16.08 -45.64
CA GLU A 816 -31.40 16.89 -44.68
C GLU A 816 -31.52 18.36 -45.14
N ASP A 817 -30.45 18.98 -45.67
CA ASP A 817 -30.46 20.34 -46.24
C ASP A 817 -31.36 20.49 -47.48
N ARG A 818 -31.60 19.40 -48.23
CA ARG A 818 -32.46 19.38 -49.43
C ARG A 818 -33.87 18.82 -49.17
N GLY A 819 -34.20 18.46 -47.93
CA GLY A 819 -35.48 17.85 -47.58
C GLY A 819 -35.72 16.46 -48.19
N MET A 820 -34.65 15.69 -48.41
CA MET A 820 -34.69 14.34 -49.00
C MET A 820 -34.49 13.26 -47.93
N ASP A 821 -35.13 12.10 -48.09
CA ASP A 821 -34.95 10.95 -47.19
C ASP A 821 -33.54 10.33 -47.35
N PHE A 822 -32.82 10.22 -46.22
CA PHE A 822 -31.48 9.60 -46.19
C PHE A 822 -31.54 8.09 -45.91
N HIS A 823 -31.04 7.29 -46.84
CA HIS A 823 -31.05 5.82 -46.79
C HIS A 823 -29.66 5.18 -46.54
N GLY A 824 -28.84 5.75 -45.64
CA GLY A 824 -27.52 5.22 -45.29
C GLY A 824 -27.53 3.94 -44.44
N LYS A 825 -26.32 3.46 -44.08
CA LYS A 825 -26.12 2.31 -43.18
C LYS A 825 -26.78 2.53 -41.82
N LYS A 826 -27.26 1.45 -41.19
CA LYS A 826 -27.84 1.48 -39.84
C LYS A 826 -26.94 0.81 -38.80
N THR A 827 -26.91 1.40 -37.61
CA THR A 827 -26.27 0.85 -36.40
C THR A 827 -27.02 -0.41 -35.93
N TRP A 828 -26.44 -1.16 -34.99
CA TRP A 828 -27.10 -2.33 -34.38
C TRP A 828 -28.42 -1.97 -33.65
N PHE A 829 -28.63 -0.70 -33.31
CA PHE A 829 -29.86 -0.16 -32.72
C PHE A 829 -30.87 0.35 -33.76
N GLY A 830 -30.59 0.18 -35.06
CA GLY A 830 -31.45 0.65 -36.15
C GLY A 830 -31.41 2.17 -36.40
N GLN A 831 -30.56 2.90 -35.67
CA GLN A 831 -30.27 4.31 -35.90
C GLN A 831 -29.42 4.47 -37.17
N GLN A 832 -29.38 5.66 -37.77
CA GLN A 832 -28.46 5.94 -38.88
C GLN A 832 -27.00 5.96 -38.37
N LYS A 833 -26.07 5.32 -39.10
CA LYS A 833 -24.63 5.35 -38.78
C LYS A 833 -24.10 6.78 -38.89
N ALA A 834 -24.39 7.46 -40.01
CA ALA A 834 -24.07 8.86 -40.19
C ALA A 834 -24.75 9.73 -39.10
N SER A 835 -23.95 10.47 -38.34
CA SER A 835 -24.45 11.50 -37.42
C SER A 835 -25.13 12.64 -38.19
N LYS A 836 -26.08 13.35 -37.56
CA LYS A 836 -26.63 14.62 -38.09
C LYS A 836 -25.58 15.73 -38.18
N SER A 837 -24.66 15.73 -37.23
CA SER A 837 -23.64 16.76 -37.10
C SER A 837 -22.25 16.14 -37.11
N LYS A 838 -21.32 16.81 -37.81
CA LYS A 838 -19.88 16.54 -37.78
C LYS A 838 -19.28 16.73 -36.38
N TYR A 839 -19.95 17.48 -35.50
CA TYR A 839 -19.56 17.74 -34.11
C TYR A 839 -20.69 17.32 -33.18
N ALA A 840 -20.40 16.44 -32.23
CA ALA A 840 -21.38 15.92 -31.29
C ALA A 840 -20.87 15.99 -29.84
N PHE A 841 -21.53 16.80 -29.00
CA PHE A 841 -21.37 16.65 -27.55
C PHE A 841 -21.88 15.26 -27.13
N ILE A 842 -21.10 14.57 -26.31
CA ILE A 842 -21.36 13.22 -25.80
C ILE A 842 -21.25 13.18 -24.27
N VAL A 843 -22.06 12.33 -23.65
CA VAL A 843 -21.89 11.88 -22.27
C VAL A 843 -21.87 10.36 -22.24
N GLY A 844 -21.06 9.78 -21.37
CA GLY A 844 -20.87 8.33 -21.36
C GLY A 844 -20.18 7.82 -20.11
N MET A 845 -19.94 6.51 -20.11
CA MET A 845 -19.19 5.81 -19.08
C MET A 845 -18.38 4.69 -19.69
N GLN A 846 -17.08 4.68 -19.41
CA GLN A 846 -16.24 3.51 -19.63
C GLN A 846 -16.29 2.60 -18.41
N TYR A 847 -16.31 1.28 -18.63
CA TYR A 847 -16.27 0.27 -17.60
C TYR A 847 -15.37 -0.92 -17.98
N VAL A 848 -14.42 -1.28 -17.13
CA VAL A 848 -13.54 -2.44 -17.35
C VAL A 848 -14.28 -3.74 -17.03
N LEU A 849 -14.43 -4.61 -18.03
CA LEU A 849 -15.02 -5.95 -17.95
C LEU A 849 -13.95 -7.03 -17.65
N PRO A 850 -14.37 -8.26 -17.28
CA PRO A 850 -13.51 -9.44 -17.32
C PRO A 850 -12.69 -9.56 -18.62
N MET A 851 -11.51 -10.17 -18.52
CA MET A 851 -10.49 -10.23 -19.59
C MET A 851 -9.87 -8.87 -19.95
N LEU A 852 -9.91 -7.88 -19.04
CA LEU A 852 -9.36 -6.53 -19.24
C LEU A 852 -9.93 -5.85 -20.51
N ILE A 853 -11.20 -6.09 -20.81
CA ILE A 853 -11.91 -5.48 -21.95
C ILE A 853 -12.56 -4.17 -21.47
N THR A 854 -12.26 -3.05 -22.10
CA THR A 854 -12.97 -1.79 -21.88
C THR A 854 -14.31 -1.85 -22.60
N ALA A 855 -15.40 -1.54 -21.89
CA ALA A 855 -16.70 -1.27 -22.49
C ALA A 855 -17.01 0.22 -22.37
N ASP A 856 -17.16 0.92 -23.50
CA ASP A 856 -17.59 2.31 -23.54
C ASP A 856 -19.07 2.37 -23.93
N ALA A 857 -19.87 3.09 -23.15
CA ALA A 857 -21.27 3.37 -23.45
C ALA A 857 -21.49 4.88 -23.47
N SER A 858 -21.86 5.43 -24.64
CA SER A 858 -22.07 6.86 -24.83
C SER A 858 -23.39 7.18 -25.53
N ILE A 859 -23.96 8.33 -25.19
CA ILE A 859 -25.08 8.94 -25.89
C ILE A 859 -24.68 10.36 -26.31
N ASP A 860 -25.00 10.72 -27.55
CA ASP A 860 -24.79 12.07 -28.07
C ASP A 860 -26.04 12.96 -27.89
N HIS A 861 -25.86 14.28 -28.05
CA HIS A 861 -26.95 15.24 -27.96
C HIS A 861 -28.05 15.10 -29.04
N ASN A 862 -27.85 14.27 -30.08
CA ASN A 862 -28.88 13.90 -31.06
C ASN A 862 -29.63 12.60 -30.68
N GLY A 863 -29.25 11.94 -29.57
CA GLY A 863 -29.81 10.66 -29.14
C GLY A 863 -29.19 9.43 -29.81
N LYS A 864 -28.09 9.57 -30.56
CA LYS A 864 -27.33 8.41 -31.07
C LYS A 864 -26.63 7.72 -29.90
N VAL A 865 -26.83 6.41 -29.78
CA VAL A 865 -26.16 5.56 -28.79
C VAL A 865 -25.02 4.81 -29.47
N LEU A 866 -23.81 4.94 -28.93
CA LEU A 866 -22.66 4.11 -29.30
C LEU A 866 -22.27 3.22 -28.12
N LEU A 867 -22.24 1.91 -28.35
CA LEU A 867 -21.53 0.96 -27.50
C LEU A 867 -20.25 0.50 -28.20
N GLU A 868 -19.17 0.39 -27.45
CA GLU A 868 -17.86 -0.08 -27.92
C GLU A 868 -17.32 -1.13 -26.95
N LEU A 869 -16.66 -2.16 -27.47
CA LEU A 869 -15.85 -3.10 -26.72
C LEU A 869 -14.43 -3.09 -27.32
N SER A 870 -13.44 -2.70 -26.52
CA SER A 870 -12.05 -2.58 -26.95
C SER A 870 -11.09 -3.18 -25.93
N ARG A 871 -9.93 -3.65 -26.40
CA ARG A 871 -8.82 -4.08 -25.55
C ARG A 871 -7.48 -3.86 -26.23
N GLU A 872 -6.62 -3.10 -25.55
CA GLU A 872 -5.22 -2.90 -25.88
C GLU A 872 -4.28 -3.92 -25.19
N ASP A 873 -3.01 -3.89 -25.61
CA ASP A 873 -1.86 -4.54 -24.98
C ASP A 873 -2.02 -6.00 -24.52
N ILE A 874 -2.75 -6.82 -25.29
CA ILE A 874 -2.83 -8.27 -25.08
C ILE A 874 -1.42 -8.87 -25.20
N PRO A 875 -0.83 -9.47 -24.14
CA PRO A 875 0.58 -9.87 -24.16
C PRO A 875 0.74 -11.23 -24.87
N LEU A 876 0.80 -11.21 -26.20
CA LEU A 876 0.94 -12.41 -27.04
C LEU A 876 2.30 -13.10 -26.81
N SER A 877 3.39 -12.32 -26.78
CA SER A 877 4.75 -12.78 -26.44
C SER A 877 5.46 -11.75 -25.55
N ARG A 878 6.75 -11.97 -25.21
CA ARG A 878 7.54 -10.99 -24.42
C ARG A 878 7.46 -9.58 -25.03
N ARG A 879 7.63 -9.44 -26.35
CA ARG A 879 7.63 -8.13 -27.06
C ARG A 879 6.44 -7.90 -28.00
N LEU A 880 5.67 -8.93 -28.35
CA LEU A 880 4.50 -8.77 -29.21
C LEU A 880 3.25 -8.52 -28.37
N ARG A 881 2.56 -7.43 -28.68
CA ARG A 881 1.23 -7.08 -28.17
C ARG A 881 0.21 -7.25 -29.29
N GLY A 882 -1.04 -7.50 -28.92
CA GLY A 882 -2.19 -7.49 -29.82
C GLY A 882 -3.32 -6.65 -29.26
N ASN A 883 -4.22 -6.16 -30.11
CA ASN A 883 -5.38 -5.38 -29.70
C ASN A 883 -6.61 -5.63 -30.58
N PHE A 884 -7.78 -5.19 -30.12
CA PHE A 884 -8.99 -5.12 -30.93
C PHE A 884 -9.95 -4.03 -30.44
N SER A 885 -10.80 -3.55 -31.34
CA SER A 885 -12.00 -2.74 -31.04
C SER A 885 -13.17 -3.18 -31.90
N VAL A 886 -14.39 -3.10 -31.36
CA VAL A 886 -15.65 -3.35 -32.09
C VAL A 886 -16.75 -2.46 -31.52
N ASN A 887 -17.58 -1.86 -32.38
CA ASN A 887 -18.64 -0.95 -31.92
C ASN A 887 -20.01 -1.19 -32.60
N SER A 888 -21.04 -0.55 -32.04
CA SER A 888 -22.43 -0.69 -32.50
C SER A 888 -22.74 -0.02 -33.84
N ASP A 889 -21.81 0.77 -34.39
CA ASP A 889 -21.90 1.31 -35.75
C ASP A 889 -21.39 0.30 -36.80
N GLY A 890 -20.83 -0.83 -36.33
CA GLY A 890 -20.36 -1.94 -37.17
C GLY A 890 -18.89 -1.83 -37.58
N GLU A 891 -18.12 -0.90 -37.01
CA GLU A 891 -16.67 -0.91 -37.15
C GLU A 891 -16.04 -2.04 -36.33
N PHE A 892 -14.95 -2.59 -36.88
CA PHE A 892 -14.07 -3.55 -36.23
C PHE A 892 -12.65 -3.28 -36.66
N SER A 893 -11.74 -3.16 -35.69
CA SER A 893 -10.30 -3.14 -35.95
C SER A 893 -9.55 -4.09 -35.03
N THR A 894 -8.40 -4.56 -35.49
CA THR A 894 -7.48 -5.40 -34.71
C THR A 894 -6.06 -5.23 -35.22
N GLY A 895 -5.08 -5.37 -34.33
CA GLY A 895 -3.69 -5.15 -34.69
C GLY A 895 -2.71 -5.87 -33.78
N ILE A 896 -1.44 -5.76 -34.17
CA ILE A 896 -0.28 -6.27 -33.46
C ILE A 896 0.79 -5.18 -33.40
N ARG A 897 1.45 -5.08 -32.25
CA ARG A 897 2.48 -4.08 -31.94
C ARG A 897 3.71 -4.79 -31.39
N TYR A 898 4.83 -4.72 -32.10
CA TYR A 898 6.10 -5.32 -31.69
C TYR A 898 7.02 -4.26 -31.08
N ILE A 899 7.20 -4.32 -29.75
CA ILE A 899 7.98 -3.34 -28.99
C ILE A 899 9.45 -3.48 -29.32
N VAL A 900 10.05 -2.46 -29.97
CA VAL A 900 11.48 -2.39 -30.30
C VAL A 900 12.25 -1.66 -29.21
N GLN A 901 11.83 -0.44 -28.87
CA GLN A 901 12.37 0.40 -27.80
C GLN A 901 11.25 0.97 -26.93
N LYS A 902 11.61 1.68 -25.84
CA LYS A 902 10.66 2.29 -24.88
C LYS A 902 9.72 3.37 -25.45
N TRP A 903 9.92 3.75 -26.71
CA TRP A 903 9.21 4.80 -27.44
C TRP A 903 8.91 4.44 -28.90
N LEU A 904 9.29 3.24 -29.36
CA LEU A 904 9.16 2.79 -30.75
C LEU A 904 8.74 1.34 -30.83
N SER A 905 7.66 1.08 -31.57
CA SER A 905 7.19 -0.25 -31.96
C SER A 905 6.96 -0.31 -33.47
N LEU A 906 7.02 -1.52 -34.03
CA LEU A 906 6.48 -1.79 -35.37
C LEU A 906 5.02 -2.21 -35.22
N SER A 907 4.15 -1.76 -36.12
CA SER A 907 2.72 -2.09 -36.11
C SER A 907 2.28 -2.80 -37.39
N GLY A 908 1.29 -3.68 -37.22
CA GLY A 908 0.47 -4.22 -38.30
C GLY A 908 -0.97 -4.24 -37.85
N ASN A 909 -1.90 -3.72 -38.64
CA ASN A 909 -3.30 -3.59 -38.27
C ASN A 909 -4.24 -4.01 -39.41
N TYR A 910 -5.47 -4.32 -39.06
CA TYR A 910 -6.59 -4.50 -39.96
C TYR A 910 -7.78 -3.69 -39.44
N ASP A 911 -8.45 -3.01 -40.36
CA ASP A 911 -9.59 -2.15 -40.11
C ASP A 911 -10.67 -2.50 -41.15
N ASN A 912 -11.93 -2.65 -40.74
CA ASN A 912 -12.96 -3.10 -41.67
C ASN A 912 -13.49 -2.01 -42.62
N GLU A 913 -13.18 -0.73 -42.40
CA GLU A 913 -13.42 0.33 -43.39
C GLU A 913 -12.11 0.83 -44.05
N MET A 914 -10.95 0.77 -43.38
CA MET A 914 -9.66 1.24 -43.92
C MET A 914 -8.72 0.12 -44.43
N GLY A 915 -9.06 -1.16 -44.27
CA GLY A 915 -8.29 -2.30 -44.79
C GLY A 915 -7.03 -2.64 -43.97
N TRP A 916 -6.08 -3.34 -44.59
CA TRP A 916 -4.82 -3.76 -43.95
C TRP A 916 -3.77 -2.66 -43.93
N GLY A 917 -3.08 -2.53 -42.81
CA GLY A 917 -2.01 -1.57 -42.56
C GLY A 917 -0.75 -2.19 -41.99
N ALA A 918 0.41 -1.62 -42.34
CA ALA A 918 1.67 -1.82 -41.63
C ALA A 918 2.33 -0.46 -41.38
N GLY A 919 3.03 -0.30 -40.25
CA GLY A 919 3.46 1.01 -39.78
C GLY A 919 4.46 1.01 -38.63
N VAL A 920 4.59 2.18 -38.03
CA VAL A 920 5.37 2.39 -36.79
C VAL A 920 4.52 3.11 -35.76
N THR A 921 4.57 2.62 -34.51
CA THR A 921 3.95 3.26 -33.36
C THR A 921 5.00 3.97 -32.53
N LEU A 922 4.82 5.28 -32.35
CA LEU A 922 5.60 6.09 -31.41
C LEU A 922 4.83 6.22 -30.09
N THR A 923 5.54 6.18 -28.96
CA THR A 923 4.94 6.31 -27.61
C THR A 923 5.80 7.22 -26.72
N TYR A 924 5.19 8.23 -26.12
CA TYR A 924 5.86 9.18 -25.22
C TYR A 924 5.76 8.76 -23.75
#